data_AF-A0A090IW57-F1
#
_entry.id   AF-A0A090IW57-F1
#
_cell.length_a   1.000
_cell.length_b   1.000
_cell.length_c   1.000
_cell.angle_alpha   90.00
_cell.angle_beta   90.00
_cell.angle_gamma   90.00
#
_symmetry.space_group_name_H-M   'P 1'
#
loop_
_entity.id
_entity.type
_entity.pdbx_description
1 polymer ?
#
loop_
_entity_poly.entity_id
_entity_poly.type
_entity_poly.pdbx_seq_one_letter_code
_entity_poly.pdbx_strand_id
1 'polypeptide(L)'
;MRIKLLSALIGGLLASQVVQAETTLVSMGEQTKAMLEQMHQLAQDPQNVLEHENGSRYLKFQGKEYLLNHESYPKFPFSDMNGEFSSAFPFVDDAWEFTGYSGGFYLMHRTLGVMNDDSGCYVEYVPAARGSQNDDGSYIWESELILQTVMSDCGELSKPEISDLQAGSISDVGVELIWNSPQEEGEYRVELTSQREFESPITFNYDAKSSGFYMGTLEPETDYEVKLSSCNAIACDAQTFNFKTLPARLSYNDSRKATNHLTGNFRAHVNFAQTHTSVMPNANDDVKHPNLVMKREAQLLVTPQRLNFNQLWVDVEVEGVSMGRFAMLPPSALPGTDQPDNGRSKVVFSHHAWSFPLSWEWMKPGLSLRFTDNMGREGVLSEGELVFGGAPEMVIQNIDIGMLVEPRNSYEMIDRMPELATDYYQKIPVSKLVMADYTPLHLRKVTLPNGKVYTKASEYDNPSVYAGDMRSYITKGLVSMGINYANYGMVNTAGGDAKWPRPFSHITAHNSQGRYLAKDQETGEVTSKVVIHGLSGGGGMVTLRNTRGNEWSHELGHNYGRGHHPKDASVHDMESGWGWDARYNRFIGNIHWSAAAETVENDKTGESVPPFADEFRFMREAMGGGESPLTGLISNYTLEHPISARMTQDWFNRTNNLDATSSTGYSSWDHSQQRYVESTPDFAAPTQQGVPVITVLGIYDPAEINASQVYPLIYSNYGNVFELPQPSSEPVQLEGWQAVADLSESDRASTEWQNLEVDDQWLPLCQFNYTNNNGDNANFVGYEDAESQVCRATSDMYWLVNGKREIPASQVNEYQLLSTKGELVGNVTYTPTPEIGEQELCSLNNDTTAHDGAGFILDGKCKQVDGVKHRAGALWAYTANRTGVETHKLVSQKQCQLIVENENGSTDHIALASSRFNSAESNKFHINLPADVHPTKVTISCASSSGVESVLDSQNTPRNPAADKLVGPVIIGQEHGYEALESGLPSGWFAHTEHFDPEMLTVNEKTLLATVPVIYDNPYLCRFSSDINGVEKTLFGYVEAFGNGDFQCTGGSEITIEDSESTRSLESSMNQFEWLSLSDREHVGNTVKAKLDSDAKLCKRNKNATFYGAGFVNDKGQCAQEQEVRWSNGNHWAFSSSFTQYTYR
;
A
#
# COMPACT_ATOMS: atom_id res chain seq x y z
N MET A 1 57.21 -50.01 13.87
CA MET A 1 57.57 -51.28 14.53
C MET A 1 56.33 -51.80 15.25
N ARG A 2 56.04 -53.10 15.10
CA ARG A 2 54.83 -53.81 15.55
C ARG A 2 54.75 -53.98 17.08
N ILE A 3 53.54 -53.78 17.61
CA ILE A 3 52.81 -54.56 18.64
C ILE A 3 53.30 -54.51 20.11
N LYS A 4 52.42 -54.03 21.01
CA LYS A 4 51.68 -54.79 22.06
C LYS A 4 50.68 -53.83 22.78
N LEU A 5 49.37 -53.95 22.59
CA LEU A 5 48.36 -54.83 23.23
C LEU A 5 47.90 -54.39 24.64
N LEU A 6 46.63 -53.95 24.64
CA LEU A 6 45.60 -53.78 25.66
C LEU A 6 45.92 -54.08 27.13
N SER A 7 45.51 -53.13 27.97
CA SER A 7 44.81 -53.40 29.23
C SER A 7 43.68 -52.37 29.35
N ALA A 8 42.44 -52.84 29.34
CA ALA A 8 41.25 -52.02 29.49
C ALA A 8 40.74 -52.07 30.93
N LEU A 9 40.05 -50.99 31.28
CA LEU A 9 38.97 -50.84 32.26
C LEU A 9 39.29 -50.38 33.70
N ILE A 10 38.58 -49.27 34.01
CA ILE A 10 38.22 -48.64 35.27
C ILE A 10 39.23 -47.61 35.81
N GLY A 11 38.95 -46.34 35.49
CA GLY A 11 39.62 -45.16 36.01
C GLY A 11 38.91 -43.90 35.50
N GLY A 12 37.61 -43.80 35.74
CA GLY A 12 36.81 -42.61 35.45
C GLY A 12 36.43 -41.92 36.75
N LEU A 13 36.50 -40.58 36.73
CA LEU A 13 36.02 -39.60 37.71
C LEU A 13 36.92 -39.37 38.92
N LEU A 14 37.66 -38.24 38.87
CA LEU A 14 37.47 -37.09 39.77
C LEU A 14 38.65 -36.13 39.62
N ALA A 15 38.48 -35.10 38.80
CA ALA A 15 39.19 -33.83 38.90
C ALA A 15 38.53 -32.81 37.96
N SER A 16 37.26 -32.50 38.20
CA SER A 16 36.66 -31.24 37.77
C SER A 16 36.75 -30.28 38.95
N GLN A 17 37.31 -29.10 38.72
CA GLN A 17 37.26 -28.00 39.66
C GLN A 17 35.79 -27.64 39.87
N VAL A 18 35.32 -27.76 41.11
CA VAL A 18 33.97 -27.36 41.53
C VAL A 18 33.95 -25.84 41.53
N VAL A 19 33.28 -25.24 40.55
CA VAL A 19 32.68 -23.92 40.73
C VAL A 19 31.60 -24.14 41.80
N GLN A 20 31.76 -23.49 42.95
CA GLN A 20 30.81 -23.55 44.06
C GLN A 20 29.46 -23.00 43.57
N ALA A 21 28.52 -23.88 43.23
CA ALA A 21 27.12 -23.52 43.15
C ALA A 21 26.62 -23.29 44.59
N GLU A 22 25.79 -22.28 44.82
CA GLU A 22 25.09 -22.16 46.10
C GLU A 22 24.30 -23.46 46.37
N THR A 23 24.51 -24.06 47.55
CA THR A 23 23.87 -25.34 47.87
C THR A 23 22.44 -25.08 48.31
N THR A 24 21.48 -25.53 47.51
CA THR A 24 20.04 -25.38 47.78
C THR A 24 19.56 -26.33 48.87
N LEU A 25 18.40 -26.08 49.49
CA LEU A 25 17.80 -26.98 50.50
C LEU A 25 17.62 -28.41 49.98
N VAL A 26 17.15 -28.57 48.75
CA VAL A 26 16.99 -29.89 48.13
C VAL A 26 18.33 -30.59 47.96
N SER A 27 19.33 -29.88 47.40
CA SER A 27 20.67 -30.45 47.22
C SER A 27 21.33 -30.79 48.56
N MET A 28 21.12 -29.94 49.57
CA MET A 28 21.61 -30.17 50.93
C MET A 28 20.98 -31.42 51.54
N GLY A 29 19.68 -31.64 51.32
CA GLY A 29 18.98 -32.85 51.74
C GLY A 29 19.50 -34.11 51.07
N GLU A 30 19.71 -34.07 49.74
CA GLU A 30 20.24 -35.20 48.97
C GLU A 30 21.68 -35.56 49.39
N GLN A 31 22.55 -34.57 49.56
CA GLN A 31 23.93 -34.78 50.01
C GLN A 31 23.97 -35.33 51.44
N THR A 32 23.13 -34.80 52.33
CA THR A 32 22.97 -35.29 53.70
C THR A 32 22.51 -36.75 53.70
N LYS A 33 21.51 -37.08 52.89
CA LYS A 33 21.01 -38.45 52.74
C LYS A 33 22.07 -39.40 52.19
N ALA A 34 22.75 -39.03 51.11
CA ALA A 34 23.79 -39.86 50.50
C ALA A 34 24.93 -40.15 51.49
N MET A 35 25.32 -39.17 52.30
CA MET A 35 26.33 -39.34 53.34
C MET A 35 25.84 -40.26 54.46
N LEU A 36 24.60 -40.08 54.93
CA LEU A 36 24.00 -40.97 55.94
C LEU A 36 23.88 -42.41 55.45
N GLU A 37 23.51 -42.61 54.19
CA GLU A 37 23.45 -43.93 53.54
C GLU A 37 24.85 -44.54 53.39
N GLN A 38 25.87 -43.76 53.05
CA GLN A 38 27.26 -44.21 53.02
C GLN A 38 27.72 -44.68 54.40
N MET A 39 27.45 -43.89 55.44
CA MET A 39 27.77 -44.25 56.82
C MET A 39 27.01 -45.53 57.25
N HIS A 40 25.73 -45.64 56.88
CA HIS A 40 24.93 -46.82 57.14
C HIS A 40 25.49 -48.07 56.43
N GLN A 41 25.89 -47.97 55.16
CA GLN A 41 26.52 -49.07 54.41
C GLN A 41 27.83 -49.50 55.07
N LEU A 42 28.67 -48.56 55.50
CA LEU A 42 29.90 -48.86 56.23
C LEU A 42 29.61 -49.58 57.54
N ALA A 43 28.53 -49.21 58.23
CA ALA A 43 28.08 -49.83 59.48
C ALA A 43 27.50 -51.25 59.31
N GLN A 44 27.23 -51.70 58.09
CA GLN A 44 26.85 -53.09 57.80
C GLN A 44 28.04 -54.06 57.87
N ASP A 45 29.27 -53.56 57.69
CA ASP A 45 30.48 -54.35 57.87
C ASP A 45 30.91 -54.32 59.35
N PRO A 46 30.91 -55.46 60.07
CA PRO A 46 31.34 -55.53 61.46
C PRO A 46 32.77 -55.02 61.69
N GLN A 47 33.65 -55.00 60.68
CA GLN A 47 35.01 -54.47 60.80
C GLN A 47 35.06 -52.95 61.02
N ASN A 48 34.01 -52.23 60.62
CA ASN A 48 33.90 -50.78 60.78
C ASN A 48 33.15 -50.39 62.06
N VAL A 49 32.65 -51.37 62.81
CA VAL A 49 31.81 -51.17 64.00
C VAL A 49 32.54 -51.60 65.27
N LEU A 50 32.65 -50.68 66.22
CA LEU A 50 33.19 -50.92 67.57
C LEU A 50 32.04 -51.24 68.51
N GLU A 51 32.13 -52.35 69.25
CA GLU A 51 31.14 -52.72 70.27
C GLU A 51 31.72 -52.47 71.66
N HIS A 52 31.04 -51.63 72.46
CA HIS A 52 31.49 -51.24 73.80
C HIS A 52 30.92 -52.20 74.87
N GLU A 53 31.52 -52.22 76.07
CA GLU A 53 31.15 -53.16 77.17
C GLU A 53 29.67 -53.11 77.59
N ASN A 54 28.95 -52.03 77.27
CA ASN A 54 27.53 -51.85 77.53
C ASN A 54 26.61 -52.34 76.38
N GLY A 55 27.15 -53.02 75.37
CA GLY A 55 26.41 -53.51 74.20
C GLY A 55 26.07 -52.45 73.15
N SER A 56 26.60 -51.23 73.29
CA SER A 56 26.41 -50.16 72.29
C SER A 56 27.38 -50.34 71.12
N ARG A 57 26.87 -50.18 69.90
CA ARG A 57 27.65 -50.28 68.65
C ARG A 57 27.99 -48.88 68.14
N TYR A 58 29.21 -48.62 67.72
CA TYR A 58 29.67 -47.35 67.19
C TYR A 58 30.34 -47.51 65.81
N LEU A 59 30.00 -46.67 64.85
CA LEU A 59 30.71 -46.58 63.56
C LEU A 59 31.89 -45.62 63.70
N LYS A 60 33.09 -46.06 63.31
CA LYS A 60 34.25 -45.19 63.19
C LYS A 60 34.31 -44.58 61.79
N PHE A 61 34.06 -43.27 61.67
CA PHE A 61 34.02 -42.57 60.39
C PHE A 61 34.74 -41.22 60.49
N GLN A 62 35.64 -40.93 59.54
CA GLN A 62 36.41 -39.66 59.47
C GLN A 62 37.07 -39.24 60.81
N GLY A 63 37.57 -40.21 61.58
CA GLY A 63 38.23 -39.93 62.87
C GLY A 63 37.29 -39.67 64.07
N LYS A 64 35.98 -39.84 63.89
CA LYS A 64 34.94 -39.75 64.93
C LYS A 64 34.23 -41.10 65.14
N GLU A 65 33.55 -41.24 66.27
CA GLU A 65 32.75 -42.42 66.62
C GLU A 65 31.27 -42.02 66.72
N TYR A 66 30.42 -42.63 65.90
CA TYR A 66 28.98 -42.34 65.85
C TYR A 66 28.20 -43.52 66.41
N LEU A 67 27.40 -43.30 67.46
CA LEU A 67 26.58 -44.36 68.07
C LEU A 67 25.57 -44.88 67.05
N LEU A 68 25.52 -46.18 66.79
CA LEU A 68 24.57 -46.76 65.86
C LEU A 68 23.22 -47.06 66.54
N ASN A 69 22.12 -46.81 65.83
CA ASN A 69 20.80 -47.27 66.24
C ASN A 69 20.63 -48.79 65.99
N HIS A 70 19.45 -49.31 66.30
CA HIS A 70 19.15 -50.73 66.15
C HIS A 70 19.09 -51.21 64.69
N GLU A 71 18.98 -50.29 63.73
CA GLU A 71 19.05 -50.54 62.29
C GLU A 71 20.44 -50.25 61.71
N SER A 72 21.44 -49.90 62.52
CA SER A 72 22.80 -49.53 62.09
C SER A 72 22.91 -48.19 61.33
N TYR A 73 22.04 -47.23 61.60
CA TYR A 73 22.19 -45.82 61.22
C TYR A 73 22.91 -45.00 62.32
N PRO A 74 23.75 -44.01 61.97
CA PRO A 74 24.52 -43.22 62.93
C PRO A 74 23.67 -42.19 63.69
N LYS A 75 23.85 -42.12 65.01
CA LYS A 75 23.30 -41.09 65.87
C LYS A 75 24.32 -39.97 66.08
N PHE A 76 23.82 -38.73 66.06
CA PHE A 76 24.60 -37.52 66.21
C PHE A 76 24.38 -36.86 67.58
N PRO A 77 25.39 -36.14 68.11
CA PRO A 77 25.25 -35.39 69.37
C PRO A 77 24.37 -34.14 69.18
N PHE A 78 24.03 -33.46 70.29
CA PHE A 78 23.19 -32.26 70.26
C PHE A 78 23.83 -31.03 69.57
N SER A 79 25.15 -30.99 69.39
CA SER A 79 25.86 -29.84 68.84
C SER A 79 27.20 -30.26 68.21
N ASP A 80 27.74 -29.45 67.30
CA ASP A 80 29.03 -29.71 66.64
C ASP A 80 30.27 -29.28 67.44
N MET A 81 30.19 -29.18 68.77
CA MET A 81 31.30 -28.65 69.59
C MET A 81 32.62 -29.42 69.48
N ASN A 82 32.58 -30.73 69.18
CA ASN A 82 33.79 -31.51 68.93
C ASN A 82 33.97 -31.89 67.47
N GLY A 83 33.20 -31.32 66.53
CA GLY A 83 33.34 -31.53 65.09
C GLY A 83 32.70 -32.81 64.55
N GLU A 84 31.74 -33.42 65.25
CA GLU A 84 31.01 -34.61 64.81
C GLU A 84 30.15 -34.37 63.55
N PHE A 85 29.48 -33.23 63.43
CA PHE A 85 28.73 -32.85 62.23
C PHE A 85 29.65 -32.42 61.10
N SER A 86 30.60 -31.50 61.35
CA SER A 86 31.53 -31.02 60.32
C SER A 86 32.46 -32.12 59.76
N SER A 87 32.77 -33.15 60.55
CA SER A 87 33.51 -34.33 60.06
C SER A 87 32.65 -35.26 59.20
N ALA A 88 31.36 -35.42 59.54
CA ALA A 88 30.43 -36.26 58.78
C ALA A 88 29.96 -35.57 57.49
N PHE A 89 29.67 -34.27 57.55
CA PHE A 89 29.07 -33.49 56.47
C PHE A 89 29.98 -32.31 56.08
N PRO A 90 31.16 -32.58 55.50
CA PRO A 90 32.14 -31.53 55.18
C PRO A 90 31.70 -30.59 54.04
N PHE A 91 30.56 -30.85 53.42
CA PHE A 91 29.97 -30.04 52.35
C PHE A 91 29.01 -28.97 52.88
N VAL A 92 28.69 -28.96 54.17
CA VAL A 92 27.83 -27.95 54.79
C VAL A 92 28.68 -26.72 55.12
N ASP A 93 28.29 -25.56 54.58
CA ASP A 93 28.98 -24.29 54.80
C ASP A 93 28.31 -23.45 55.91
N ASP A 94 28.86 -22.26 56.14
CA ASP A 94 28.42 -21.36 57.22
C ASP A 94 27.01 -20.79 57.02
N ALA A 95 26.38 -20.95 55.84
CA ALA A 95 25.00 -20.51 55.60
C ALA A 95 23.95 -21.44 56.25
N TRP A 96 24.38 -22.62 56.71
CA TRP A 96 23.53 -23.64 57.29
C TRP A 96 23.83 -23.87 58.78
N GLU A 97 22.85 -24.39 59.50
CA GLU A 97 22.92 -24.68 60.93
C GLU A 97 22.31 -26.04 61.26
N PHE A 98 23.05 -26.83 62.03
CA PHE A 98 22.55 -28.07 62.62
C PHE A 98 21.87 -27.79 63.97
N THR A 99 20.63 -28.22 64.11
CA THR A 99 19.90 -28.29 65.38
C THR A 99 19.75 -29.76 65.76
N GLY A 100 20.58 -30.26 66.68
CA GLY A 100 20.55 -31.66 67.11
C GLY A 100 19.31 -32.00 67.94
N TYR A 101 18.68 -33.16 67.67
CA TYR A 101 17.48 -33.62 68.39
C TYR A 101 17.41 -35.15 68.47
N SER A 102 17.30 -35.70 69.69
CA SER A 102 17.07 -37.13 69.95
C SER A 102 17.99 -38.12 69.20
N GLY A 103 19.27 -37.76 69.03
CA GLY A 103 20.25 -38.54 68.27
C GLY A 103 20.22 -38.31 66.77
N GLY A 104 19.29 -37.51 66.27
CA GLY A 104 19.23 -36.97 64.91
C GLY A 104 19.50 -35.47 64.89
N PHE A 105 19.10 -34.80 63.82
CA PHE A 105 19.25 -33.36 63.65
C PHE A 105 18.30 -32.80 62.59
N TYR A 106 18.08 -31.49 62.69
CA TYR A 106 17.56 -30.65 61.62
C TYR A 106 18.69 -29.83 61.04
N LEU A 107 18.81 -29.77 59.72
CA LEU A 107 19.76 -28.92 59.03
C LEU A 107 18.99 -27.80 58.32
N MET A 108 19.19 -26.57 58.77
CA MET A 108 18.38 -25.41 58.43
C MET A 108 19.23 -24.31 57.81
N HIS A 109 18.69 -23.58 56.83
CA HIS A 109 19.35 -22.38 56.31
C HIS A 109 19.21 -21.24 57.32
N ARG A 110 20.28 -20.51 57.64
CA ARG A 110 20.29 -19.51 58.73
C ARG A 110 19.30 -18.36 58.54
N THR A 111 18.94 -18.02 57.31
CA THR A 111 18.03 -16.91 57.00
C THR A 111 16.63 -17.35 56.61
N LEU A 112 16.45 -18.61 56.17
CA LEU A 112 15.19 -19.11 55.58
C LEU A 112 14.58 -20.26 56.39
N GLY A 113 15.37 -20.89 57.26
CA GLY A 113 14.95 -22.02 58.06
C GLY A 113 13.88 -21.61 59.06
N VAL A 114 12.67 -22.13 58.85
CA VAL A 114 11.55 -22.04 59.80
C VAL A 114 11.21 -23.45 60.25
N MET A 115 10.90 -23.61 61.53
CA MET A 115 10.47 -24.88 62.13
C MET A 115 9.26 -24.61 63.02
N ASN A 116 8.10 -25.11 62.58
CA ASN A 116 6.83 -25.11 63.30
C ASN A 116 6.37 -26.56 63.53
N ASP A 117 5.34 -26.75 64.37
CA ASP A 117 4.90 -28.08 64.81
C ASP A 117 4.54 -29.04 63.65
N ASP A 118 4.00 -28.52 62.53
CA ASP A 118 3.58 -29.31 61.36
C ASP A 118 4.12 -28.75 60.00
N SER A 119 4.99 -27.73 60.02
CA SER A 119 5.54 -27.11 58.80
C SER A 119 6.96 -26.58 58.95
N GLY A 120 7.69 -26.42 57.84
CA GLY A 120 8.99 -25.76 57.87
C GLY A 120 9.83 -25.85 56.60
N CYS A 121 11.09 -25.43 56.72
CA CYS A 121 12.09 -25.35 55.65
C CYS A 121 13.44 -25.90 56.13
N TYR A 122 13.63 -27.22 56.08
CA TYR A 122 14.80 -27.90 56.64
C TYR A 122 14.99 -29.33 56.11
N VAL A 123 16.20 -29.87 56.27
CA VAL A 123 16.46 -31.31 56.15
C VAL A 123 16.32 -31.94 57.52
N GLU A 124 15.48 -32.97 57.64
CA GLU A 124 15.25 -33.69 58.88
C GLU A 124 15.88 -35.08 58.82
N TYR A 125 16.66 -35.40 59.86
CA TYR A 125 17.15 -36.74 60.12
C TYR A 125 16.81 -37.15 61.56
N VAL A 126 16.02 -38.20 61.72
CA VAL A 126 15.74 -38.82 63.03
C VAL A 126 16.00 -40.32 62.92
N PRO A 127 17.05 -40.86 63.59
CA PRO A 127 17.38 -42.28 63.52
C PRO A 127 16.29 -43.13 64.16
N ALA A 128 15.96 -44.28 63.55
CA ALA A 128 14.97 -45.21 64.12
C ALA A 128 15.30 -45.56 65.58
N ALA A 129 14.28 -45.56 66.42
CA ALA A 129 14.44 -45.78 67.86
C ALA A 129 13.32 -46.69 68.36
N ARG A 130 13.61 -47.42 69.43
CA ARG A 130 12.65 -48.32 70.05
C ARG A 130 12.85 -48.31 71.56
N GLY A 131 11.75 -48.44 72.30
CA GLY A 131 11.75 -48.55 73.75
C GLY A 131 12.30 -49.90 74.23
N SER A 132 12.11 -50.20 75.52
CA SER A 132 12.43 -51.53 76.04
C SER A 132 11.52 -52.60 75.39
N GLN A 133 12.05 -53.81 75.24
CA GLN A 133 11.32 -54.94 74.67
C GLN A 133 10.44 -55.58 75.75
N ASN A 134 9.17 -55.79 75.45
CA ASN A 134 8.22 -56.53 76.27
C ASN A 134 8.55 -58.04 76.23
N ASP A 135 8.02 -58.78 77.20
CA ASP A 135 8.22 -60.24 77.31
C ASP A 135 7.73 -61.02 76.08
N ASP A 136 6.82 -60.45 75.27
CA ASP A 136 6.28 -61.05 74.04
C ASP A 136 7.10 -60.72 72.77
N GLY A 137 8.19 -59.97 72.92
CA GLY A 137 9.07 -59.56 71.82
C GLY A 137 8.69 -58.24 71.15
N SER A 138 7.55 -57.63 71.47
CA SER A 138 7.17 -56.28 71.00
C SER A 138 7.93 -55.17 71.74
N TYR A 139 8.04 -53.96 71.19
CA TYR A 139 8.67 -52.82 71.86
C TYR A 139 7.61 -51.87 72.46
N ILE A 140 7.88 -51.29 73.64
CA ILE A 140 6.95 -50.35 74.34
C ILE A 140 6.53 -49.17 73.45
N TRP A 141 7.44 -48.75 72.57
CA TRP A 141 7.18 -47.86 71.44
C TRP A 141 8.27 -48.11 70.40
N GLU A 142 7.98 -47.81 69.15
CA GLU A 142 8.94 -47.87 68.05
C GLU A 142 8.69 -46.66 67.16
N SER A 143 9.77 -46.03 66.70
CA SER A 143 9.75 -44.93 65.76
C SER A 143 10.63 -45.30 64.58
N GLU A 144 10.08 -45.16 63.39
CA GLU A 144 10.80 -45.41 62.14
C GLU A 144 11.89 -44.34 61.92
N LEU A 145 12.80 -44.63 61.01
CA LEU A 145 13.78 -43.67 60.51
C LEU A 145 13.06 -42.56 59.74
N ILE A 146 13.26 -41.31 60.12
CA ILE A 146 12.83 -40.14 59.33
C ILE A 146 14.05 -39.56 58.63
N LEU A 147 14.00 -39.48 57.32
CA LEU A 147 15.00 -38.80 56.50
C LEU A 147 14.28 -38.12 55.33
N GLN A 148 14.03 -36.83 55.47
CA GLN A 148 13.23 -36.07 54.52
C GLN A 148 13.70 -34.62 54.40
N THR A 149 13.38 -33.99 53.27
CA THR A 149 13.52 -32.55 53.06
C THR A 149 12.14 -31.92 53.17
N VAL A 150 11.92 -31.07 54.16
CA VAL A 150 10.64 -30.39 54.43
C VAL A 150 10.67 -29.00 53.79
N MET A 151 9.69 -28.72 52.94
CA MET A 151 9.54 -27.47 52.17
C MET A 151 8.14 -26.85 52.32
N SER A 152 7.39 -27.24 53.34
CA SER A 152 5.98 -26.83 53.51
C SER A 152 5.81 -25.38 53.92
N ASP A 153 6.86 -24.73 54.43
CA ASP A 153 6.85 -23.32 54.84
C ASP A 153 8.27 -22.72 54.77
N CYS A 154 8.65 -22.28 53.57
CA CYS A 154 9.92 -21.60 53.29
C CYS A 154 9.76 -20.08 53.06
N GLY A 155 8.71 -19.48 53.63
CA GLY A 155 8.36 -18.07 53.40
C GLY A 155 7.79 -17.82 51.99
N GLU A 156 8.16 -16.69 51.36
CA GLU A 156 7.70 -16.31 50.00
C GLU A 156 8.43 -17.05 48.87
N LEU A 157 9.48 -17.81 49.19
CA LEU A 157 10.27 -18.51 48.19
C LEU A 157 9.60 -19.84 47.81
N SER A 158 9.31 -20.01 46.53
CA SER A 158 8.92 -21.28 45.91
C SER A 158 10.05 -21.80 45.01
N LYS A 159 10.04 -23.08 44.64
CA LYS A 159 10.92 -23.58 43.58
C LYS A 159 10.72 -22.69 42.32
N PRO A 160 11.79 -22.18 41.67
CA PRO A 160 11.65 -21.51 40.38
C PRO A 160 11.00 -22.46 39.36
N GLU A 161 10.15 -21.96 38.48
CA GLU A 161 9.52 -22.80 37.45
C GLU A 161 9.91 -22.29 36.06
N ILE A 162 10.46 -23.20 35.26
CA ILE A 162 10.80 -22.97 33.85
C ILE A 162 10.05 -24.00 33.02
N SER A 163 9.20 -23.53 32.11
CA SER A 163 8.56 -24.39 31.12
C SER A 163 8.74 -23.84 29.70
N ASP A 164 8.50 -24.70 28.72
CA ASP A 164 8.39 -24.33 27.30
C ASP A 164 9.63 -23.58 26.76
N LEU A 165 10.83 -23.96 27.23
CA LEU A 165 12.07 -23.46 26.65
C LEU A 165 12.17 -23.90 25.19
N GLN A 166 12.29 -22.93 24.30
CA GLN A 166 12.44 -23.16 22.87
C GLN A 166 13.18 -21.98 22.20
N ALA A 167 13.57 -22.18 20.94
CA ALA A 167 13.98 -21.06 20.10
C ALA A 167 12.73 -20.27 19.66
N GLY A 168 12.71 -18.97 19.94
CA GLY A 168 11.70 -18.05 19.39
C GLY A 168 11.99 -17.73 17.92
N SER A 169 13.27 -17.61 17.56
CA SER A 169 13.73 -17.41 16.19
C SER A 169 15.16 -17.93 16.01
N ILE A 170 15.50 -18.37 14.80
CA ILE A 170 16.83 -18.90 14.45
C ILE A 170 17.28 -18.29 13.12
N SER A 171 18.54 -17.84 13.06
CA SER A 171 19.23 -17.48 11.83
C SER A 171 20.47 -18.35 11.61
N ASP A 172 21.27 -18.01 10.61
CA ASP A 172 22.56 -18.63 10.36
C ASP A 172 23.62 -18.22 11.39
N VAL A 173 23.46 -17.07 12.06
CA VAL A 173 24.43 -16.55 13.03
C VAL A 173 23.84 -16.21 14.40
N GLY A 174 22.58 -16.55 14.66
CA GLY A 174 21.95 -16.22 15.93
C GLY A 174 20.69 -17.00 16.28
N VAL A 175 20.30 -16.90 17.55
CA VAL A 175 19.11 -17.53 18.12
C VAL A 175 18.51 -16.63 19.18
N GLU A 176 17.18 -16.61 19.25
CA GLU A 176 16.42 -16.06 20.36
C GLU A 176 15.87 -17.19 21.21
N LEU A 177 16.08 -17.12 22.51
CA LEU A 177 15.52 -18.07 23.48
C LEU A 177 14.28 -17.49 24.14
N ILE A 178 13.20 -18.25 24.13
CA ILE A 178 11.96 -17.94 24.84
C ILE A 178 11.60 -19.08 25.77
N TRP A 179 11.06 -18.74 26.94
CA TRP A 179 10.54 -19.66 27.93
C TRP A 179 9.39 -19.01 28.71
N ASN A 180 8.61 -19.84 29.39
CA ASN A 180 7.58 -19.42 30.31
C ASN A 180 8.11 -19.46 31.75
N SER A 181 7.79 -18.42 32.52
CA SER A 181 8.07 -18.35 33.95
C SER A 181 6.99 -17.56 34.67
N PRO A 182 6.56 -17.98 35.88
CA PRO A 182 5.66 -17.19 36.72
C PRO A 182 6.24 -15.84 37.17
N GLN A 183 7.56 -15.67 37.05
CA GLN A 183 8.31 -14.49 37.49
C GLN A 183 8.66 -13.63 36.28
N GLU A 184 8.14 -12.40 36.21
CA GLU A 184 8.44 -11.46 35.11
C GLU A 184 9.95 -11.11 35.02
N GLU A 185 10.63 -10.96 36.16
CA GLU A 185 12.08 -10.80 36.25
C GLU A 185 12.67 -11.81 37.25
N GLY A 186 13.45 -12.77 36.74
CA GLY A 186 14.10 -13.83 37.53
C GLY A 186 15.62 -13.83 37.37
N GLU A 187 16.31 -14.74 38.05
CA GLU A 187 17.74 -15.01 37.81
C GLU A 187 17.89 -16.30 37.04
N TYR A 188 18.26 -16.20 35.77
CA TYR A 188 18.43 -17.34 34.88
C TYR A 188 19.86 -17.42 34.39
N ARG A 189 20.37 -18.65 34.28
CA ARG A 189 21.67 -18.97 33.70
C ARG A 189 21.46 -19.78 32.43
N VAL A 190 22.01 -19.30 31.33
CA VAL A 190 22.00 -19.95 30.02
C VAL A 190 23.38 -20.54 29.77
N GLU A 191 23.45 -21.86 29.60
CA GLU A 191 24.63 -22.56 29.11
C GLU A 191 24.37 -22.97 27.65
N LEU A 192 25.17 -22.44 26.71
CA LEU A 192 25.07 -22.76 25.29
C LEU A 192 26.30 -23.59 24.87
N THR A 193 26.09 -24.85 24.53
CA THR A 193 27.14 -25.78 24.14
C THR A 193 27.11 -26.03 22.64
N SER A 194 28.18 -25.62 21.96
CA SER A 194 28.38 -25.91 20.54
C SER A 194 28.85 -27.35 20.33
N GLN A 195 28.16 -28.11 19.49
CA GLN A 195 28.52 -29.47 19.11
C GLN A 195 28.96 -29.52 17.64
N ARG A 196 30.28 -29.49 17.42
CA ARG A 196 30.87 -29.62 16.08
C ARG A 196 31.37 -31.03 15.84
N GLU A 197 31.18 -31.49 14.61
CA GLU A 197 31.68 -32.78 14.20
C GLU A 197 33.22 -32.80 14.32
N PHE A 198 33.75 -33.78 15.05
CA PHE A 198 35.20 -33.97 15.28
C PHE A 198 35.92 -32.91 16.14
N GLU A 199 35.22 -31.98 16.80
CA GLU A 199 35.80 -31.04 17.76
C GLU A 199 35.28 -31.27 19.19
N SER A 200 36.00 -30.73 20.19
CA SER A 200 35.53 -30.77 21.57
C SER A 200 34.42 -29.72 21.78
N PRO A 201 33.32 -30.05 22.49
CA PRO A 201 32.26 -29.09 22.75
C PRO A 201 32.76 -27.85 23.50
N ILE A 202 32.30 -26.67 23.08
CA ILE A 202 32.60 -25.38 23.75
C ILE A 202 31.31 -24.88 24.38
N THR A 203 31.34 -24.59 25.68
CA THR A 203 30.17 -24.07 26.43
C THR A 203 30.36 -22.60 26.77
N PHE A 204 29.41 -21.77 26.33
CA PHE A 204 29.32 -20.35 26.65
C PHE A 204 28.27 -20.15 27.75
N ASN A 205 28.57 -19.28 28.73
CA ASN A 205 27.66 -19.01 29.85
C ASN A 205 27.15 -17.57 29.75
N TYR A 206 25.85 -17.38 29.96
CA TYR A 206 25.20 -16.08 29.99
C TYR A 206 24.23 -15.99 31.17
N ASP A 207 24.06 -14.77 31.67
CA ASP A 207 23.04 -14.45 32.67
C ASP A 207 21.87 -13.74 31.98
N ALA A 208 20.65 -14.18 32.28
CA ALA A 208 19.41 -13.62 31.75
C ALA A 208 18.47 -13.23 32.89
N LYS A 209 17.68 -12.18 32.66
CA LYS A 209 16.69 -11.69 33.62
C LYS A 209 15.24 -11.96 33.21
N SER A 210 15.00 -12.11 31.90
CA SER A 210 13.67 -12.32 31.33
C SER A 210 13.74 -13.11 30.03
N SER A 211 12.60 -13.66 29.60
CA SER A 211 12.40 -14.35 28.32
C SER A 211 12.65 -13.44 27.11
N GLY A 212 12.95 -14.01 25.94
CA GLY A 212 13.31 -13.25 24.73
C GLY A 212 14.79 -12.87 24.70
N PHE A 213 15.68 -13.83 25.00
CA PHE A 213 17.12 -13.62 25.12
C PHE A 213 17.86 -13.97 23.83
N TYR A 214 18.46 -12.99 23.15
CA TYR A 214 19.13 -13.17 21.86
C TYR A 214 20.65 -13.39 21.97
N MET A 215 21.20 -14.27 21.13
CA MET A 215 22.64 -14.51 20.97
C MET A 215 23.01 -14.44 19.49
N GLY A 216 23.93 -13.55 19.10
CA GLY A 216 24.15 -13.14 17.70
C GLY A 216 25.55 -13.36 17.13
N THR A 217 26.28 -14.36 17.60
CA THR A 217 27.64 -14.69 17.12
C THR A 217 27.84 -16.20 16.97
N LEU A 218 26.80 -16.88 16.50
CA LEU A 218 26.82 -18.31 16.24
C LEU A 218 27.41 -18.61 14.86
N GLU A 219 27.78 -19.87 14.64
CA GLU A 219 28.27 -20.34 13.35
C GLU A 219 27.13 -20.96 12.55
N PRO A 220 27.09 -20.77 11.22
CA PRO A 220 26.12 -21.43 10.35
C PRO A 220 26.21 -22.96 10.40
N GLU A 221 25.07 -23.61 10.12
CA GLU A 221 24.93 -25.08 10.05
C GLU A 221 25.49 -25.87 11.24
N THR A 222 25.50 -25.27 12.43
CA THR A 222 26.11 -25.82 13.64
C THR A 222 25.04 -26.22 14.64
N ASP A 223 25.20 -27.39 15.26
CA ASP A 223 24.30 -27.90 16.30
C ASP A 223 24.68 -27.31 17.66
N TYR A 224 23.67 -26.87 18.41
CA TYR A 224 23.83 -26.28 19.74
C TYR A 224 22.85 -26.92 20.72
N GLU A 225 23.36 -27.20 21.92
CA GLU A 225 22.55 -27.54 23.09
C GLU A 225 22.45 -26.32 24.00
N VAL A 226 21.24 -25.99 24.42
CA VAL A 226 20.95 -24.94 25.40
C VAL A 226 20.50 -25.59 26.67
N LYS A 227 21.07 -25.18 27.80
CA LYS A 227 20.57 -25.46 29.13
C LYS A 227 20.23 -24.15 29.83
N LEU A 228 18.95 -23.93 30.07
CA LEU A 228 18.46 -22.83 30.89
C LEU A 228 18.26 -23.35 32.30
N SER A 229 18.76 -22.65 33.30
CA SER A 229 18.54 -22.98 34.70
C SER A 229 18.21 -21.74 35.52
N SER A 230 17.37 -21.91 36.54
CA SER A 230 17.12 -20.90 37.56
C SER A 230 17.16 -21.58 38.91
N CYS A 231 17.87 -20.97 39.84
CA CYS A 231 18.09 -21.49 41.18
C CYS A 231 17.74 -20.42 42.19
N ASN A 232 17.13 -20.84 43.29
CA ASN A 232 17.13 -20.06 44.52
C ASN A 232 17.63 -20.93 45.67
N ALA A 233 17.64 -20.38 46.88
CA ALA A 233 18.13 -21.08 48.07
C ALA A 233 17.39 -22.40 48.41
N ILE A 234 16.19 -22.62 47.86
CA ILE A 234 15.39 -23.84 48.12
C ILE A 234 15.69 -24.91 47.08
N ALA A 235 15.62 -24.58 45.79
CA ALA A 235 15.72 -25.52 44.70
C ALA A 235 16.14 -24.86 43.37
N CYS A 236 16.57 -25.70 42.43
CA CYS A 236 16.81 -25.30 41.04
C CYS A 236 15.78 -25.95 40.13
N ASP A 237 15.48 -25.27 39.03
CA ASP A 237 14.83 -25.85 37.87
C ASP A 237 15.69 -25.65 36.64
N ALA A 238 15.61 -26.59 35.69
CA ALA A 238 16.38 -26.51 34.46
C ALA A 238 15.64 -27.17 33.30
N GLN A 239 15.78 -26.57 32.13
CA GLN A 239 15.28 -27.08 30.86
C GLN A 239 16.44 -27.16 29.86
N THR A 240 16.37 -28.15 28.96
CA THR A 240 17.36 -28.31 27.89
C THR A 240 16.66 -28.41 26.54
N PHE A 241 17.24 -27.79 25.52
CA PHE A 241 16.71 -27.80 24.17
C PHE A 241 17.86 -27.77 23.16
N ASN A 242 17.70 -28.45 22.02
CA ASN A 242 18.69 -28.50 20.96
C ASN A 242 18.17 -27.76 19.72
N PHE A 243 19.04 -27.00 19.07
CA PHE A 243 18.75 -26.38 17.79
C PHE A 243 19.95 -26.41 16.86
N LYS A 244 19.68 -26.19 15.57
CA LYS A 244 20.69 -26.04 14.53
C LYS A 244 20.53 -24.69 13.85
N THR A 245 21.63 -23.95 13.71
CA THR A 245 21.65 -22.70 12.95
C THR A 245 21.44 -22.97 11.46
N LEU A 246 20.94 -21.96 10.74
CA LEU A 246 20.60 -22.09 9.33
C LEU A 246 21.86 -22.04 8.43
N PRO A 247 21.76 -22.45 7.14
CA PRO A 247 22.85 -22.28 6.19
C PRO A 247 23.25 -20.82 6.03
N ALA A 248 24.55 -20.59 5.80
CA ALA A 248 25.15 -19.25 5.73
C ALA A 248 24.42 -18.35 4.72
N ARG A 249 24.24 -17.08 5.10
CA ARG A 249 23.50 -16.08 4.32
C ARG A 249 24.35 -14.85 4.05
N LEU A 250 24.07 -14.19 2.94
CA LEU A 250 24.64 -12.88 2.63
C LEU A 250 23.82 -11.81 3.34
N SER A 251 24.46 -10.86 4.01
CA SER A 251 23.78 -9.69 4.56
C SER A 251 23.98 -8.46 3.69
N TYR A 252 22.86 -7.81 3.36
CA TYR A 252 22.87 -6.62 2.53
C TYR A 252 23.38 -5.39 3.31
N ASN A 253 22.79 -5.11 4.48
CA ASN A 253 23.00 -3.85 5.20
C ASN A 253 24.27 -3.83 6.08
N ASP A 254 24.83 -4.99 6.45
CA ASP A 254 25.92 -5.05 7.46
C ASP A 254 27.24 -4.46 6.99
N SER A 255 27.46 -4.38 5.68
CA SER A 255 28.65 -3.76 5.08
C SER A 255 28.61 -2.23 5.10
N ARG A 256 27.45 -1.62 5.40
CA ARG A 256 27.26 -0.18 5.40
C ARG A 256 27.78 0.44 6.69
N LYS A 257 28.33 1.65 6.58
CA LYS A 257 28.81 2.40 7.74
C LYS A 257 27.62 2.91 8.56
N ALA A 258 27.42 2.36 9.75
CA ALA A 258 26.34 2.78 10.66
C ALA A 258 26.55 4.22 11.19
N THR A 259 25.63 5.12 10.83
CA THR A 259 25.54 6.49 11.40
C THR A 259 24.72 6.47 12.69
N ASN A 260 25.17 7.14 13.75
CA ASN A 260 24.40 7.22 14.99
C ASN A 260 23.31 8.30 14.90
N HIS A 261 22.05 7.93 15.16
CA HIS A 261 20.93 8.88 15.21
C HIS A 261 20.44 9.18 16.63
N LEU A 262 20.97 8.50 17.65
CA LEU A 262 20.47 8.58 19.01
C LEU A 262 21.32 9.50 19.89
N THR A 263 20.65 10.19 20.81
CA THR A 263 21.28 10.89 21.93
C THR A 263 21.32 9.97 23.14
N GLY A 264 22.50 9.62 23.63
CA GLY A 264 22.68 8.71 24.78
C GLY A 264 23.95 7.87 24.70
N ASN A 265 24.07 6.88 25.58
CA ASN A 265 25.19 5.93 25.60
C ASN A 265 24.91 4.65 24.79
N PHE A 266 23.65 4.37 24.43
CA PHE A 266 23.28 3.44 23.37
C PHE A 266 23.33 4.18 22.04
N ARG A 267 24.18 3.69 21.12
CA ARG A 267 24.39 4.30 19.81
C ARG A 267 23.94 3.35 18.72
N ALA A 268 23.07 3.80 17.84
CA ALA A 268 22.51 2.99 16.78
C ALA A 268 22.19 3.82 15.54
N HIS A 269 22.25 3.15 14.38
CA HIS A 269 21.62 3.62 13.17
C HIS A 269 20.15 3.23 13.20
N VAL A 270 19.27 4.19 12.91
CA VAL A 270 17.82 4.00 12.94
C VAL A 270 17.27 4.27 11.55
N ASN A 271 16.45 3.37 11.03
CA ASN A 271 15.69 3.53 9.79
C ASN A 271 14.22 3.18 10.00
N PHE A 272 13.36 3.68 9.10
CA PHE A 272 11.94 3.39 9.08
C PHE A 272 11.56 2.85 7.70
N ALA A 273 11.23 1.56 7.62
CA ALA A 273 10.77 0.97 6.37
C ALA A 273 9.29 1.29 6.14
N GLN A 274 9.02 2.23 5.23
CA GLN A 274 7.68 2.53 4.72
C GLN A 274 7.60 2.13 3.26
N THR A 275 8.10 2.96 2.35
CA THR A 275 8.35 2.57 0.95
C THR A 275 9.76 2.02 0.78
N HIS A 276 10.71 2.53 1.56
CA HIS A 276 12.13 2.19 1.50
C HIS A 276 12.72 1.99 2.89
N THR A 277 13.68 1.08 3.04
CA THR A 277 14.46 0.87 4.26
C THR A 277 15.56 1.92 4.48
N SER A 278 15.82 2.77 3.48
CA SER A 278 16.85 3.82 3.54
C SER A 278 16.34 5.15 4.14
N VAL A 279 15.08 5.22 4.58
CA VAL A 279 14.51 6.40 5.24
C VAL A 279 15.02 6.50 6.67
N MET A 280 15.64 7.62 7.00
CA MET A 280 16.21 7.94 8.33
C MET A 280 15.24 8.84 9.12
N PRO A 281 15.42 8.98 10.46
CA PRO A 281 14.65 9.95 11.25
C PRO A 281 14.74 11.39 10.72
N ASN A 282 15.93 11.79 10.27
CA ASN A 282 16.25 13.14 9.79
C ASN A 282 17.36 13.08 8.73
N ALA A 283 17.82 14.24 8.24
CA ALA A 283 18.88 14.39 7.24
C ALA A 283 18.60 13.71 5.88
N ASN A 284 17.38 13.24 5.62
CA ASN A 284 17.02 12.66 4.32
C ASN A 284 17.10 13.68 3.18
N ASP A 285 16.89 14.97 3.47
CA ASP A 285 17.03 16.06 2.51
C ASP A 285 18.45 16.15 1.92
N ASP A 286 19.48 15.87 2.71
CA ASP A 286 20.89 15.95 2.30
C ASP A 286 21.25 14.90 1.24
N VAL A 287 20.59 13.75 1.30
CA VAL A 287 20.76 12.62 0.36
C VAL A 287 19.60 12.49 -0.63
N LYS A 288 18.64 13.43 -0.60
CA LYS A 288 17.42 13.42 -1.42
C LYS A 288 16.59 12.15 -1.26
N HIS A 289 16.55 11.58 -0.07
CA HIS A 289 15.67 10.45 0.26
C HIS A 289 14.30 10.94 0.76
N PRO A 290 13.27 10.09 0.74
CA PRO A 290 11.98 10.43 1.33
C PRO A 290 12.11 10.71 2.83
N ASN A 291 11.33 11.66 3.34
CA ASN A 291 11.06 11.82 4.76
C ASN A 291 10.00 10.82 5.23
N LEU A 292 9.75 10.73 6.54
CA LEU A 292 8.72 9.86 7.09
C LEU A 292 7.34 10.27 6.59
N VAL A 293 6.58 9.38 5.96
CA VAL A 293 5.20 9.64 5.55
C VAL A 293 4.31 9.57 6.79
N MET A 294 3.55 10.64 7.07
CA MET A 294 2.61 10.62 8.18
C MET A 294 1.49 9.60 7.97
N LYS A 295 0.94 9.08 9.07
CA LYS A 295 -0.21 8.17 9.06
C LYS A 295 0.00 6.99 8.11
N ARG A 296 1.22 6.46 8.09
CA ARG A 296 1.59 5.26 7.36
C ARG A 296 2.45 4.42 8.28
N GLU A 297 2.06 3.16 8.47
CA GLU A 297 2.82 2.24 9.30
C GLU A 297 4.28 2.13 8.83
N ALA A 298 5.17 1.82 9.77
CA ALA A 298 6.59 1.71 9.47
C ALA A 298 7.20 0.53 10.22
N GLN A 299 8.06 -0.23 9.54
CA GLN A 299 8.94 -1.16 10.21
C GLN A 299 10.16 -0.38 10.74
N LEU A 300 10.22 -0.18 12.06
CA LEU A 300 11.39 0.39 12.71
C LEU A 300 12.55 -0.60 12.60
N LEU A 301 13.72 -0.12 12.19
CA LEU A 301 14.95 -0.90 12.06
C LEU A 301 16.05 -0.19 12.84
N VAL A 302 16.68 -0.89 13.78
CA VAL A 302 17.69 -0.33 14.67
C VAL A 302 18.94 -1.20 14.61
N THR A 303 20.01 -0.67 14.02
CA THR A 303 21.31 -1.35 13.91
C THR A 303 22.28 -0.75 14.95
N PRO A 304 22.53 -1.45 16.08
CA PRO A 304 23.41 -0.96 17.13
C PRO A 304 24.87 -0.90 16.68
N GLN A 305 25.62 0.10 17.13
CA GLN A 305 27.07 0.17 16.89
C GLN A 305 27.86 -0.81 17.77
N ARG A 306 27.25 -1.31 18.86
CA ARG A 306 27.84 -2.29 19.78
C ARG A 306 26.85 -3.43 20.02
N LEU A 307 27.24 -4.64 19.64
CA LEU A 307 26.37 -5.82 19.62
C LEU A 307 26.40 -6.64 20.92
N ASN A 308 27.09 -6.17 21.97
CA ASN A 308 27.31 -6.90 23.22
C ASN A 308 26.13 -6.76 24.20
N PHE A 309 24.96 -7.21 23.77
CA PHE A 309 23.73 -7.21 24.57
C PHE A 309 22.77 -8.27 23.98
N ASN A 310 21.74 -8.64 24.73
CA ASN A 310 20.89 -9.77 24.39
C ASN A 310 19.42 -9.41 24.24
N GLN A 311 19.01 -8.23 24.74
CA GLN A 311 17.63 -7.76 24.63
C GLN A 311 17.61 -6.25 24.41
N LEU A 312 16.66 -5.78 23.62
CA LEU A 312 16.43 -4.37 23.33
C LEU A 312 14.95 -4.06 23.48
N TRP A 313 14.64 -2.96 24.15
CA TRP A 313 13.28 -2.43 24.27
C TRP A 313 13.18 -1.07 23.62
N VAL A 314 11.98 -0.76 23.14
CA VAL A 314 11.60 0.58 22.69
C VAL A 314 10.40 1.06 23.50
N ASP A 315 10.56 2.21 24.14
CA ASP A 315 9.48 2.98 24.73
C ASP A 315 8.98 3.96 23.67
N VAL A 316 7.68 3.90 23.37
CA VAL A 316 7.04 4.74 22.36
C VAL A 316 6.18 5.80 23.06
N GLU A 317 6.36 7.05 22.65
CA GLU A 317 5.58 8.18 23.15
C GLU A 317 5.12 9.04 21.98
N VAL A 318 3.87 9.49 22.00
CA VAL A 318 3.28 10.32 20.95
C VAL A 318 2.62 11.53 21.61
N GLU A 319 3.10 12.74 21.25
CA GLU A 319 2.60 14.02 21.79
C GLU A 319 2.62 14.06 23.33
N GLY A 320 3.67 13.49 23.95
CA GLY A 320 3.80 13.42 25.41
C GLY A 320 3.10 12.23 26.07
N VAL A 321 2.36 11.40 25.31
CA VAL A 321 1.58 10.28 25.84
C VAL A 321 2.31 8.97 25.59
N SER A 322 2.63 8.23 26.66
CA SER A 322 3.28 6.91 26.54
C SER A 322 2.32 5.89 25.94
N MET A 323 2.73 5.26 24.84
CA MET A 323 2.03 4.14 24.18
C MET A 323 2.45 2.79 24.77
N GLY A 324 3.51 2.75 25.57
CA GLY A 324 4.04 1.57 26.24
C GLY A 324 5.52 1.32 25.95
N ARG A 325 6.05 0.28 26.61
CA ARG A 325 7.39 -0.27 26.37
C ARG A 325 7.25 -1.64 25.72
N PHE A 326 7.96 -1.84 24.62
CA PHE A 326 7.86 -3.04 23.80
C PHE A 326 9.23 -3.69 23.63
N ALA A 327 9.28 -5.02 23.69
CA ALA A 327 10.47 -5.76 23.29
C ALA A 327 10.63 -5.66 21.76
N MET A 328 11.84 -5.35 21.31
CA MET A 328 12.15 -5.35 19.89
C MET A 328 12.45 -6.78 19.42
N LEU A 329 12.04 -7.10 18.19
CA LEU A 329 12.37 -8.36 17.54
C LEU A 329 13.89 -8.42 17.26
N PRO A 330 14.56 -9.51 17.63
CA PRO A 330 15.99 -9.65 17.41
C PRO A 330 16.35 -9.86 15.94
N PRO A 331 17.64 -9.73 15.56
CA PRO A 331 18.08 -9.95 14.20
C PRO A 331 17.73 -11.34 13.62
N SER A 332 17.64 -12.38 14.44
CA SER A 332 17.20 -13.72 14.01
C SER A 332 15.71 -13.79 13.63
N ALA A 333 14.91 -12.85 14.12
CA ALA A 333 13.49 -12.71 13.84
C ALA A 333 13.18 -11.67 12.75
N LEU A 334 14.21 -11.16 12.04
CA LEU A 334 13.99 -10.19 10.98
C LEU A 334 13.07 -10.77 9.89
N PRO A 335 12.16 -9.95 9.35
CA PRO A 335 11.34 -10.33 8.21
C PRO A 335 12.16 -10.86 7.03
N GLY A 336 11.60 -11.84 6.32
CA GLY A 336 12.24 -12.43 5.14
C GLY A 336 12.30 -11.47 3.94
N THR A 337 12.97 -11.90 2.88
CA THR A 337 13.01 -11.17 1.60
C THR A 337 11.98 -11.72 0.62
N ASP A 338 11.76 -11.02 -0.48
CA ASP A 338 11.01 -11.49 -1.63
C ASP A 338 11.86 -12.33 -2.60
N GLN A 339 12.99 -12.89 -2.14
CA GLN A 339 13.85 -13.74 -2.96
C GLN A 339 13.19 -15.11 -3.23
N PRO A 340 13.01 -15.50 -4.51
CA PRO A 340 12.55 -16.84 -4.85
C PRO A 340 13.60 -17.92 -4.54
N ASP A 341 13.15 -19.16 -4.35
CA ASP A 341 14.07 -20.29 -4.23
C ASP A 341 14.57 -20.78 -5.59
N ASN A 342 15.80 -20.39 -5.93
CA ASN A 342 16.43 -20.64 -7.24
C ASN A 342 17.85 -21.22 -7.13
N GLY A 343 18.22 -21.77 -5.97
CA GLY A 343 19.53 -22.39 -5.72
C GLY A 343 20.69 -21.41 -5.55
N ARG A 344 20.41 -20.11 -5.45
CA ARG A 344 21.39 -19.04 -5.21
C ARG A 344 21.59 -18.76 -3.72
N SER A 345 22.63 -18.01 -3.39
CA SER A 345 22.89 -17.60 -2.00
C SER A 345 21.68 -16.87 -1.43
N LYS A 346 21.25 -17.25 -0.23
CA LYS A 346 20.15 -16.55 0.46
C LYS A 346 20.64 -15.20 0.97
N VAL A 347 19.87 -14.15 0.73
CA VAL A 347 20.20 -12.80 1.17
C VAL A 347 19.21 -12.36 2.25
N VAL A 348 19.74 -11.85 3.37
CA VAL A 348 18.96 -11.22 4.44
C VAL A 348 19.25 -9.73 4.48
N PHE A 349 18.33 -8.97 5.07
CA PHE A 349 18.54 -7.53 5.21
C PHE A 349 19.76 -7.22 6.08
N SER A 350 19.89 -7.85 7.26
CA SER A 350 20.99 -7.61 8.19
C SER A 350 21.14 -8.77 9.18
N HIS A 351 22.35 -9.01 9.71
CA HIS A 351 22.55 -9.88 10.88
C HIS A 351 22.52 -9.11 12.22
N HIS A 352 22.33 -7.79 12.18
CA HIS A 352 22.52 -6.90 13.33
C HIS A 352 21.34 -5.97 13.60
N ALA A 353 20.42 -5.80 12.65
CA ALA A 353 19.26 -4.93 12.83
C ALA A 353 18.20 -5.58 13.72
N TRP A 354 17.81 -4.88 14.77
CA TRP A 354 16.60 -5.15 15.55
C TRP A 354 15.40 -4.47 14.90
N SER A 355 14.21 -5.01 15.12
CA SER A 355 13.02 -4.49 14.43
C SER A 355 11.78 -4.39 15.30
N PHE A 356 10.91 -3.42 15.02
CA PHE A 356 9.62 -3.27 15.69
C PHE A 356 8.59 -2.61 14.76
N PRO A 357 7.37 -3.17 14.59
CA PRO A 357 6.34 -2.55 13.78
C PRO A 357 5.72 -1.35 14.51
N LEU A 358 5.77 -0.16 13.90
CA LEU A 358 5.11 1.04 14.40
C LEU A 358 3.75 1.21 13.74
N SER A 359 2.70 1.35 14.56
CA SER A 359 1.35 1.65 14.08
C SER A 359 1.31 2.94 13.28
N TRP A 360 0.49 2.97 12.23
CA TRP A 360 0.28 4.17 11.42
C TRP A 360 -0.22 5.36 12.26
N GLU A 361 -0.98 5.12 13.33
CA GLU A 361 -1.49 6.16 14.23
C GLU A 361 -0.38 6.89 15.00
N TRP A 362 0.74 6.19 15.27
CA TRP A 362 1.89 6.74 15.97
C TRP A 362 2.84 7.49 15.04
N MET A 363 2.77 7.22 13.73
CA MET A 363 3.63 7.83 12.71
C MET A 363 3.18 9.26 12.38
N LYS A 364 3.36 10.18 13.33
CA LYS A 364 3.06 11.61 13.19
C LYS A 364 4.02 12.48 14.01
N PRO A 365 4.13 13.78 13.69
CA PRO A 365 4.85 14.76 14.52
C PRO A 365 4.41 14.66 15.99
N GLY A 366 5.40 14.72 16.90
CA GLY A 366 5.22 14.40 18.32
C GLY A 366 5.61 12.98 18.71
N LEU A 367 5.93 12.09 17.76
CA LEU A 367 6.51 10.77 18.03
C LEU A 367 7.92 10.89 18.62
N SER A 368 8.19 10.23 19.73
CA SER A 368 9.53 10.03 20.26
C SER A 368 9.77 8.57 20.64
N LEU A 369 11.02 8.13 20.55
CA LEU A 369 11.43 6.74 20.77
C LEU A 369 12.61 6.71 21.74
N ARG A 370 12.50 5.93 22.82
CA ARG A 370 13.61 5.66 23.73
C ARG A 370 13.97 4.18 23.67
N PHE A 371 15.23 3.90 23.39
CA PHE A 371 15.78 2.56 23.32
C PHE A 371 16.57 2.25 24.58
N THR A 372 16.33 1.09 25.17
CA THR A 372 17.07 0.60 26.34
C THR A 372 17.46 -0.85 26.11
N ASP A 373 18.71 -1.22 26.39
CA ASP A 373 19.15 -2.63 26.35
C ASP A 373 19.32 -3.25 27.73
N ASN A 374 19.53 -4.58 27.77
CA ASN A 374 19.72 -5.31 29.03
C ASN A 374 21.05 -5.03 29.74
N MET A 375 21.91 -4.17 29.16
CA MET A 375 23.12 -3.65 29.80
C MET A 375 22.88 -2.28 30.45
N GLY A 376 21.64 -1.76 30.40
CA GLY A 376 21.27 -0.45 30.94
C GLY A 376 21.76 0.72 30.10
N ARG A 377 22.13 0.50 28.82
CA ARG A 377 22.44 1.60 27.90
C ARG A 377 21.13 2.13 27.33
N GLU A 378 21.08 3.44 27.18
CA GLU A 378 19.92 4.19 26.71
C GLU A 378 20.28 5.11 25.56
N GLY A 379 19.37 5.23 24.60
CA GLY A 379 19.49 6.11 23.46
C GLY A 379 18.11 6.65 23.10
N VAL A 380 18.00 7.97 22.95
CA VAL A 380 16.73 8.65 22.71
C VAL A 380 16.75 9.27 21.33
N LEU A 381 15.63 9.14 20.63
CA LEU A 381 15.26 9.91 19.46
C LEU A 381 14.06 10.78 19.85
N SER A 382 14.31 12.07 20.05
CA SER A 382 13.31 13.02 20.54
C SER A 382 12.36 13.47 19.43
N GLU A 383 11.17 13.96 19.78
CA GLU A 383 10.14 14.36 18.80
C GLU A 383 10.61 15.38 17.74
N GLY A 384 11.53 16.27 18.10
CA GLY A 384 12.10 17.26 17.19
C GLY A 384 13.19 16.72 16.25
N GLU A 385 13.61 15.47 16.42
CA GLU A 385 14.61 14.80 15.58
C GLU A 385 13.98 13.93 14.49
N LEU A 386 12.65 13.83 14.44
CA LEU A 386 11.93 13.14 13.37
C LEU A 386 11.34 14.15 12.39
N VAL A 387 11.74 14.04 11.12
CA VAL A 387 11.24 14.88 10.03
C VAL A 387 10.21 14.10 9.21
N PHE A 388 8.98 14.60 9.22
CA PHE A 388 7.87 14.05 8.47
C PHE A 388 7.61 14.82 7.15
N GLY A 389 7.18 14.08 6.14
CA GLY A 389 6.33 14.57 5.06
C GLY A 389 4.86 14.52 5.48
N GLY A 390 3.96 15.02 4.63
CA GLY A 390 2.52 14.98 4.93
C GLY A 390 1.95 13.55 4.96
N ALA A 391 0.62 13.48 5.00
CA ALA A 391 -0.17 12.27 4.84
C ALA A 391 -0.96 12.36 3.52
N PRO A 392 -0.30 12.28 2.34
CA PRO A 392 -0.99 12.49 1.08
C PRO A 392 -1.99 11.39 0.80
N GLU A 393 -3.09 11.77 0.16
CA GLU A 393 -4.09 10.85 -0.37
C GLU A 393 -4.02 10.84 -1.88
N MET A 394 -4.15 9.66 -2.50
CA MET A 394 -4.10 9.50 -3.95
C MET A 394 -5.33 8.75 -4.45
N VAL A 395 -6.05 9.33 -5.42
CA VAL A 395 -7.15 8.66 -6.11
C VAL A 395 -6.73 8.31 -7.54
N ILE A 396 -6.83 7.03 -7.92
CA ILE A 396 -6.61 6.56 -9.29
C ILE A 396 -7.89 5.91 -9.81
N GLN A 397 -8.44 6.47 -10.89
CA GLN A 397 -9.60 5.93 -11.60
C GLN A 397 -9.16 5.09 -12.78
N ASN A 398 -9.79 3.94 -13.02
CA ASN A 398 -9.45 3.03 -14.12
C ASN A 398 -10.60 2.93 -15.12
N ILE A 399 -10.32 3.01 -16.43
CA ILE A 399 -11.36 2.85 -17.47
C ILE A 399 -10.82 2.18 -18.75
N ASP A 400 -11.57 1.24 -19.34
CA ASP A 400 -11.27 0.64 -20.64
C ASP A 400 -12.13 1.26 -21.76
N ILE A 401 -11.48 1.77 -22.81
CA ILE A 401 -12.13 2.61 -23.84
C ILE A 401 -11.97 1.99 -25.24
N GLY A 402 -13.10 1.75 -25.91
CA GLY A 402 -13.15 1.35 -27.31
C GLY A 402 -13.76 2.44 -28.19
N MET A 403 -12.99 2.96 -29.16
CA MET A 403 -13.42 4.04 -30.06
C MET A 403 -13.65 3.50 -31.48
N LEU A 404 -14.93 3.39 -31.89
CA LEU A 404 -15.35 2.77 -33.15
C LEU A 404 -14.95 1.28 -33.25
N VAL A 405 -14.75 0.67 -32.08
CA VAL A 405 -14.41 -0.72 -31.81
C VAL A 405 -14.79 -1.00 -30.36
N GLU A 406 -15.10 -2.26 -30.01
CA GLU A 406 -15.33 -2.65 -28.61
C GLU A 406 -14.09 -2.36 -27.73
N PRO A 407 -14.24 -2.15 -26.41
CA PRO A 407 -13.12 -2.08 -25.47
C PRO A 407 -12.24 -3.34 -25.54
N ARG A 408 -10.99 -3.24 -25.09
CA ARG A 408 -10.00 -4.31 -25.30
C ARG A 408 -10.25 -5.52 -24.39
N ASN A 409 -10.92 -5.32 -23.25
CA ASN A 409 -11.17 -6.33 -22.24
C ASN A 409 -9.88 -7.03 -21.77
N SER A 410 -8.86 -6.20 -21.49
CA SER A 410 -7.55 -6.64 -21.02
C SER A 410 -7.01 -5.55 -20.11
N TYR A 411 -7.45 -5.55 -18.85
CA TYR A 411 -7.10 -4.55 -17.84
C TYR A 411 -6.83 -5.24 -16.50
N GLU A 412 -5.62 -5.77 -16.33
CA GLU A 412 -5.26 -6.58 -15.15
C GLU A 412 -5.49 -5.86 -13.82
N MET A 413 -5.24 -4.55 -13.72
CA MET A 413 -5.55 -3.76 -12.52
C MET A 413 -7.04 -3.79 -12.14
N ILE A 414 -7.97 -3.81 -13.09
CA ILE A 414 -9.40 -3.95 -12.77
C ILE A 414 -9.69 -5.39 -12.33
N ASP A 415 -9.14 -6.37 -13.06
CA ASP A 415 -9.37 -7.80 -12.81
C ASP A 415 -8.80 -8.27 -11.45
N ARG A 416 -7.75 -7.62 -10.94
CA ARG A 416 -6.99 -7.99 -9.72
C ARG A 416 -6.73 -6.78 -8.81
N MET A 417 -7.70 -5.87 -8.74
CA MET A 417 -7.53 -4.57 -8.08
C MET A 417 -7.01 -4.64 -6.64
N PRO A 418 -7.53 -5.53 -5.75
CA PRO A 418 -7.02 -5.61 -4.38
C PRO A 418 -5.53 -5.91 -4.28
N GLU A 419 -5.05 -6.88 -5.07
CA GLU A 419 -3.65 -7.30 -5.07
C GLU A 419 -2.74 -6.23 -5.67
N LEU A 420 -3.10 -5.73 -6.85
CA LEU A 420 -2.27 -4.79 -7.60
C LEU A 420 -2.25 -3.40 -6.96
N ALA A 421 -3.37 -2.91 -6.44
CA ALA A 421 -3.38 -1.66 -5.70
C ALA A 421 -2.54 -1.75 -4.41
N THR A 422 -2.59 -2.89 -3.71
CA THR A 422 -1.81 -3.13 -2.48
C THR A 422 -0.31 -3.11 -2.76
N ASP A 423 0.16 -3.80 -3.81
CA ASP A 423 1.58 -3.74 -4.17
C ASP A 423 2.00 -2.34 -4.65
N TYR A 424 1.16 -1.65 -5.43
CA TYR A 424 1.48 -0.30 -5.88
C TYR A 424 1.57 0.71 -4.72
N TYR A 425 0.72 0.59 -3.69
CA TYR A 425 0.81 1.37 -2.46
C TYR A 425 2.19 1.26 -1.79
N GLN A 426 2.83 0.09 -1.86
CA GLN A 426 4.18 -0.10 -1.32
C GLN A 426 5.25 0.70 -2.08
N LYS A 427 5.00 1.09 -3.35
CA LYS A 427 6.01 1.77 -4.19
C LYS A 427 5.96 3.29 -4.10
N ILE A 428 4.84 3.88 -3.68
CA ILE A 428 4.64 5.34 -3.65
C ILE A 428 4.45 5.89 -2.23
N PRO A 429 4.98 7.08 -1.89
CA PRO A 429 4.98 7.63 -0.53
C PRO A 429 3.68 8.35 -0.17
N VAL A 430 2.55 7.62 -0.20
CA VAL A 430 1.22 8.11 0.20
C VAL A 430 0.77 7.49 1.51
N SER A 431 -0.10 8.18 2.24
CA SER A 431 -0.74 7.65 3.45
C SER A 431 -1.99 6.84 3.11
N LYS A 432 -2.77 7.29 2.13
CA LYS A 432 -3.97 6.61 1.63
C LYS A 432 -3.97 6.51 0.09
N LEU A 433 -4.32 5.34 -0.43
CA LEU A 433 -4.55 5.11 -1.87
C LEU A 433 -5.98 4.61 -2.09
N VAL A 434 -6.71 5.28 -2.98
CA VAL A 434 -8.01 4.86 -3.49
C VAL A 434 -7.83 4.42 -4.94
N MET A 435 -8.09 3.14 -5.21
CA MET A 435 -8.16 2.59 -6.56
C MET A 435 -9.63 2.35 -6.89
N ALA A 436 -10.10 2.98 -7.95
CA ALA A 436 -11.50 2.99 -8.36
C ALA A 436 -11.65 2.55 -9.81
N ASP A 437 -12.83 2.06 -10.15
CA ASP A 437 -13.16 1.53 -11.48
C ASP A 437 -14.29 2.32 -12.12
N TYR A 438 -14.24 2.40 -13.44
CA TYR A 438 -15.33 2.88 -14.29
C TYR A 438 -15.76 1.77 -15.24
N THR A 439 -17.06 1.68 -15.51
CA THR A 439 -17.59 0.75 -16.51
C THR A 439 -16.90 0.94 -17.88
N PRO A 440 -16.59 -0.13 -18.62
CA PRO A 440 -16.01 -0.03 -19.95
C PRO A 440 -16.85 0.84 -20.91
N LEU A 441 -16.18 1.65 -21.71
CA LEU A 441 -16.81 2.63 -22.60
C LEU A 441 -16.65 2.24 -24.07
N HIS A 442 -17.75 1.83 -24.71
CA HIS A 442 -17.80 1.60 -26.16
C HIS A 442 -18.44 2.78 -26.89
N LEU A 443 -17.64 3.47 -27.70
CA LEU A 443 -18.07 4.60 -28.52
C LEU A 443 -18.31 4.18 -29.97
N ARG A 444 -19.58 3.97 -30.32
CA ARG A 444 -19.99 3.66 -31.71
C ARG A 444 -20.03 4.88 -32.64
N LYS A 445 -20.14 6.07 -32.06
CA LYS A 445 -20.08 7.38 -32.72
C LYS A 445 -19.14 8.27 -31.91
N VAL A 446 -18.25 8.96 -32.60
CA VAL A 446 -17.29 9.90 -32.00
C VAL A 446 -17.43 11.25 -32.69
N THR A 447 -17.75 12.30 -31.94
CA THR A 447 -17.74 13.69 -32.39
C THR A 447 -16.52 14.38 -31.80
N LEU A 448 -15.68 14.97 -32.63
CA LEU A 448 -14.51 15.72 -32.18
C LEU A 448 -14.85 17.20 -31.95
N PRO A 449 -14.09 17.93 -31.10
CA PRO A 449 -14.31 19.35 -30.86
C PRO A 449 -14.30 20.22 -32.12
N ASN A 450 -13.57 19.81 -33.16
CA ASN A 450 -13.53 20.49 -34.46
C ASN A 450 -14.76 20.23 -35.36
N GLY A 451 -15.80 19.58 -34.84
CA GLY A 451 -17.05 19.28 -35.56
C GLY A 451 -17.02 18.00 -36.40
N LYS A 452 -15.88 17.30 -36.50
CA LYS A 452 -15.79 16.05 -37.27
C LYS A 452 -16.49 14.90 -36.56
N VAL A 453 -17.32 14.15 -37.29
CA VAL A 453 -18.07 13.01 -36.75
C VAL A 453 -17.65 11.72 -37.43
N TYR A 454 -17.23 10.74 -36.63
CA TYR A 454 -16.87 9.40 -37.08
C TYR A 454 -17.87 8.36 -36.59
N THR A 455 -18.24 7.43 -37.47
CA THR A 455 -19.12 6.27 -37.17
C THR A 455 -18.52 4.93 -37.59
N LYS A 456 -17.41 4.94 -38.32
CA LYS A 456 -16.73 3.74 -38.82
C LYS A 456 -15.26 3.73 -38.47
N ALA A 457 -14.49 4.71 -38.93
CA ALA A 457 -13.08 4.84 -38.64
C ALA A 457 -12.66 6.31 -38.70
N SER A 458 -11.63 6.68 -37.94
CA SER A 458 -11.00 8.01 -38.05
C SER A 458 -10.13 8.11 -39.30
N GLU A 459 -10.11 9.28 -39.95
CA GLU A 459 -9.29 9.56 -41.14
C GLU A 459 -7.92 10.13 -40.79
N TYR A 460 -7.47 10.04 -39.53
CA TYR A 460 -6.15 10.51 -39.12
C TYR A 460 -5.05 9.71 -39.82
N ASP A 461 -4.10 10.39 -40.47
CA ASP A 461 -3.15 9.76 -41.41
C ASP A 461 -2.16 8.79 -40.74
N ASN A 462 -1.68 9.10 -39.53
CA ASN A 462 -0.55 8.40 -38.90
C ASN A 462 -0.86 7.92 -37.47
N PRO A 463 -1.88 7.06 -37.27
CA PRO A 463 -2.24 6.59 -35.94
C PRO A 463 -1.20 5.56 -35.46
N SER A 464 -0.80 5.68 -34.20
CA SER A 464 0.20 4.83 -33.56
C SER A 464 -0.13 4.62 -32.08
N VAL A 465 0.76 3.94 -31.35
CA VAL A 465 0.64 3.83 -29.89
C VAL A 465 0.63 5.21 -29.20
N TYR A 466 1.33 6.20 -29.78
CA TYR A 466 1.49 7.56 -29.25
C TYR A 466 0.64 8.61 -29.97
N ALA A 467 0.00 8.29 -31.11
CA ALA A 467 -0.63 9.28 -31.98
C ALA A 467 -2.03 8.86 -32.46
N GLY A 468 -2.92 9.85 -32.60
CA GLY A 468 -4.30 9.68 -33.08
C GLY A 468 -5.19 10.83 -32.62
N ASP A 469 -6.09 11.31 -33.48
CA ASP A 469 -7.05 12.37 -33.13
C ASP A 469 -8.02 11.92 -32.01
N MET A 470 -8.61 10.72 -32.14
CA MET A 470 -9.49 10.18 -31.09
C MET A 470 -8.71 9.92 -29.79
N ARG A 471 -7.48 9.40 -29.85
CA ARG A 471 -6.60 9.28 -28.67
C ARG A 471 -6.45 10.62 -27.93
N SER A 472 -6.18 11.71 -28.66
CA SER A 472 -5.93 13.02 -28.06
C SER A 472 -7.23 13.65 -27.52
N TYR A 473 -8.24 13.79 -28.36
CA TYR A 473 -9.44 14.56 -28.02
C TYR A 473 -10.44 13.76 -27.19
N ILE A 474 -10.57 12.46 -27.44
CA ILE A 474 -11.57 11.62 -26.78
C ILE A 474 -10.96 10.94 -25.56
N THR A 475 -9.94 10.11 -25.74
CA THR A 475 -9.39 9.32 -24.65
C THR A 475 -8.79 10.20 -23.55
N LYS A 476 -7.92 11.13 -23.94
CA LYS A 476 -7.25 12.05 -23.00
C LYS A 476 -8.14 13.23 -22.62
N GLY A 477 -8.56 14.02 -23.61
CA GLY A 477 -9.32 15.26 -23.40
C GLY A 477 -10.71 15.03 -22.81
N LEU A 478 -11.59 14.32 -23.52
CA LEU A 478 -12.99 14.15 -23.10
C LEU A 478 -13.13 13.22 -21.90
N VAL A 479 -12.53 12.02 -21.95
CA VAL A 479 -12.76 10.98 -20.95
C VAL A 479 -11.88 11.17 -19.72
N SER A 480 -10.55 11.11 -19.85
CA SER A 480 -9.67 11.16 -18.68
C SER A 480 -9.74 12.49 -17.94
N MET A 481 -9.57 13.59 -18.68
CA MET A 481 -9.68 14.92 -18.07
C MET A 481 -11.12 15.25 -17.70
N GLY A 482 -12.13 14.76 -18.42
CA GLY A 482 -13.52 14.91 -18.01
C GLY A 482 -13.83 14.23 -16.67
N ILE A 483 -13.35 13.01 -16.45
CA ILE A 483 -13.46 12.32 -15.15
C ILE A 483 -12.77 13.14 -14.05
N ASN A 484 -11.55 13.63 -14.30
CA ASN A 484 -10.84 14.48 -13.33
C ASN A 484 -11.62 15.77 -13.03
N TYR A 485 -12.06 16.49 -14.07
CA TYR A 485 -12.78 17.76 -13.96
C TYR A 485 -14.13 17.62 -13.24
N ALA A 486 -14.90 16.57 -13.54
CA ALA A 486 -16.14 16.26 -12.84
C ALA A 486 -15.89 16.04 -11.34
N ASN A 487 -14.77 15.39 -10.99
CA ASN A 487 -14.34 15.21 -9.60
C ASN A 487 -13.72 16.46 -8.95
N TYR A 488 -13.48 17.52 -9.73
CA TYR A 488 -13.06 18.84 -9.27
C TYR A 488 -14.21 19.87 -9.25
N GLY A 489 -15.43 19.48 -9.62
CA GLY A 489 -16.59 20.37 -9.68
C GLY A 489 -16.56 21.34 -10.88
N MET A 490 -15.69 21.10 -11.86
CA MET A 490 -15.70 21.87 -13.11
C MET A 490 -16.76 21.27 -14.03
N VAL A 491 -17.68 22.08 -14.57
CA VAL A 491 -18.83 21.60 -15.34
C VAL A 491 -18.57 21.56 -16.85
N ASN A 492 -17.77 22.50 -17.35
CA ASN A 492 -17.43 22.58 -18.76
C ASN A 492 -16.10 23.31 -19.00
N THR A 493 -15.51 23.07 -20.17
CA THR A 493 -14.25 23.68 -20.64
C THR A 493 -14.23 23.74 -22.17
N ALA A 494 -13.17 24.31 -22.76
CA ALA A 494 -12.85 24.12 -24.17
C ALA A 494 -12.70 22.61 -24.50
N GLY A 495 -13.11 22.19 -25.70
CA GLY A 495 -13.16 20.77 -26.07
C GLY A 495 -11.78 20.09 -26.13
N GLY A 496 -10.75 20.81 -26.58
CA GLY A 496 -9.37 20.34 -26.60
C GLY A 496 -8.62 20.53 -25.27
N ASP A 497 -9.24 21.14 -24.25
CA ASP A 497 -8.56 21.45 -23.01
C ASP A 497 -8.07 20.18 -22.29
N ALA A 498 -6.81 20.19 -21.87
CA ALA A 498 -6.19 19.12 -21.11
C ALA A 498 -5.33 19.67 -19.96
N LYS A 499 -5.64 20.89 -19.50
CA LYS A 499 -4.95 21.50 -18.36
C LYS A 499 -5.28 20.72 -17.09
N TRP A 500 -4.28 20.39 -16.29
CA TRP A 500 -4.50 19.72 -15.02
C TRP A 500 -4.36 20.70 -13.85
N PRO A 501 -5.48 21.24 -13.31
CA PRO A 501 -5.41 22.20 -12.20
C PRO A 501 -5.03 21.57 -10.86
N ARG A 502 -5.32 20.27 -10.67
CA ARG A 502 -4.93 19.45 -9.51
C ARG A 502 -5.23 20.12 -8.14
N PRO A 503 -6.51 20.41 -7.81
CA PRO A 503 -6.88 20.90 -6.48
C PRO A 503 -6.54 19.88 -5.38
N PHE A 504 -6.64 18.58 -5.70
CA PHE A 504 -6.15 17.45 -4.91
C PHE A 504 -5.57 16.38 -5.84
N SER A 505 -4.89 15.37 -5.28
CA SER A 505 -4.20 14.33 -6.05
C SER A 505 -5.17 13.30 -6.62
N HIS A 506 -5.44 13.41 -7.91
CA HIS A 506 -6.35 12.53 -8.64
C HIS A 506 -5.86 12.33 -10.07
N ILE A 507 -5.74 11.06 -10.50
CA ILE A 507 -5.31 10.66 -11.84
C ILE A 507 -6.33 9.68 -12.44
N THR A 508 -6.59 9.82 -13.74
CA THR A 508 -7.35 8.82 -14.50
C THR A 508 -6.44 7.96 -15.38
N ALA A 509 -6.37 6.67 -15.06
CA ALA A 509 -5.69 5.64 -15.83
C ALA A 509 -6.64 4.98 -16.84
N HIS A 510 -6.21 4.85 -18.09
CA HIS A 510 -7.04 4.24 -19.12
C HIS A 510 -6.25 3.32 -20.04
N ASN A 511 -6.95 2.28 -20.49
CA ASN A 511 -6.60 1.55 -21.69
C ASN A 511 -7.46 2.08 -22.82
N SER A 512 -6.89 2.16 -24.03
CA SER A 512 -7.68 2.62 -25.18
C SER A 512 -7.26 2.01 -26.50
N GLN A 513 -8.25 1.78 -27.35
CA GLN A 513 -8.05 1.43 -28.74
C GLN A 513 -9.05 2.14 -29.65
N GLY A 514 -8.61 2.43 -30.88
CA GLY A 514 -9.42 3.12 -31.87
C GLY A 514 -9.32 2.49 -33.25
N ARG A 515 -10.41 2.56 -34.03
CA ARG A 515 -10.39 2.20 -35.45
C ARG A 515 -10.04 3.40 -36.32
N TYR A 516 -9.00 3.24 -37.14
CA TYR A 516 -8.49 4.26 -38.04
C TYR A 516 -8.44 3.75 -39.48
N LEU A 517 -8.57 4.64 -40.45
CA LEU A 517 -8.25 4.36 -41.84
C LEU A 517 -6.74 4.18 -41.98
N ALA A 518 -6.35 3.24 -42.81
CA ALA A 518 -4.96 2.96 -43.15
C ALA A 518 -4.86 2.83 -44.65
N LYS A 519 -3.99 3.64 -45.25
CA LYS A 519 -3.66 3.55 -46.66
C LYS A 519 -2.41 2.68 -46.82
N ASP A 520 -2.55 1.60 -47.57
CA ASP A 520 -1.41 0.78 -47.95
C ASP A 520 -0.47 1.58 -48.87
N GLN A 521 0.82 1.62 -48.53
CA GLN A 521 1.79 2.45 -49.24
C GLN A 521 2.19 1.91 -50.61
N GLU A 522 2.03 0.59 -50.85
CA GLU A 522 2.44 -0.06 -52.10
C GLU A 522 1.28 -0.13 -53.11
N THR A 523 0.07 -0.42 -52.64
CA THR A 523 -1.13 -0.64 -53.47
C THR A 523 -2.04 0.59 -53.53
N GLY A 524 -1.93 1.51 -52.56
CA GLY A 524 -2.81 2.67 -52.43
C GLY A 524 -4.21 2.36 -51.91
N GLU A 525 -4.50 1.09 -51.57
CA GLU A 525 -5.79 0.66 -51.03
C GLU A 525 -6.03 1.22 -49.62
N VAL A 526 -7.24 1.71 -49.35
CA VAL A 526 -7.63 2.23 -48.02
C VAL A 526 -8.42 1.15 -47.29
N THR A 527 -7.85 0.65 -46.21
CA THR A 527 -8.47 -0.29 -45.27
C THR A 527 -8.69 0.38 -43.91
N SER A 528 -9.22 -0.34 -42.93
CA SER A 528 -9.25 0.12 -41.54
C SER A 528 -8.41 -0.80 -40.65
N LYS A 529 -7.67 -0.22 -39.70
CA LYS A 529 -6.92 -0.95 -38.68
C LYS A 529 -7.34 -0.50 -37.29
N VAL A 530 -7.30 -1.42 -36.33
CA VAL A 530 -7.43 -1.10 -34.90
C VAL A 530 -6.05 -0.78 -34.35
N VAL A 531 -5.93 0.34 -33.66
CA VAL A 531 -4.69 0.80 -33.02
C VAL A 531 -4.89 0.80 -31.53
N ILE A 532 -4.02 0.07 -30.81
CA ILE A 532 -3.94 0.09 -29.35
C ILE A 532 -2.99 1.20 -28.93
N HIS A 533 -3.47 2.15 -28.14
CA HIS A 533 -2.68 3.25 -27.59
C HIS A 533 -2.09 2.87 -26.23
N GLY A 534 -1.04 3.58 -25.79
CA GLY A 534 -0.46 3.42 -24.47
C GLY A 534 0.92 4.06 -24.35
N LEU A 535 1.72 3.62 -23.38
CA LEU A 535 3.10 4.08 -23.15
C LEU A 535 3.21 5.61 -23.00
N SER A 536 2.21 6.25 -22.39
CA SER A 536 2.28 7.69 -22.14
C SER A 536 1.49 8.13 -20.91
N GLY A 537 2.10 8.96 -20.07
CA GLY A 537 1.47 9.57 -18.91
C GLY A 537 1.79 11.06 -18.74
N GLY A 538 1.22 11.64 -17.70
CA GLY A 538 1.38 13.04 -17.30
C GLY A 538 0.09 13.85 -17.40
N GLY A 539 0.01 14.92 -16.60
CA GLY A 539 -1.12 15.85 -16.65
C GLY A 539 -2.44 15.28 -16.11
N GLY A 540 -2.39 14.43 -15.09
CA GLY A 540 -3.58 13.85 -14.46
C GLY A 540 -4.09 12.59 -15.14
N MET A 541 -3.33 12.01 -16.05
CA MET A 541 -3.77 10.86 -16.83
C MET A 541 -2.63 9.91 -17.19
N VAL A 542 -2.95 8.64 -17.43
CA VAL A 542 -2.04 7.65 -18.01
C VAL A 542 -2.77 6.83 -19.08
N THR A 543 -2.16 6.71 -20.25
CA THR A 543 -2.59 5.87 -21.37
C THR A 543 -1.72 4.62 -21.36
N LEU A 544 -2.33 3.47 -21.12
CA LEU A 544 -1.62 2.22 -20.84
C LEU A 544 -1.96 1.13 -21.89
N ARG A 545 -0.96 0.30 -22.18
CA ARG A 545 -1.10 -1.01 -22.81
C ARG A 545 -1.09 -2.12 -21.79
N ASN A 546 -0.20 -2.04 -20.81
CA ASN A 546 -0.13 -2.96 -19.69
C ASN A 546 -0.38 -2.18 -18.41
N THR A 547 -1.30 -2.68 -17.59
CA THR A 547 -1.71 -2.04 -16.33
C THR A 547 -1.02 -2.66 -15.11
N ARG A 548 0.01 -3.48 -15.38
CA ARG A 548 0.89 -4.14 -14.42
C ARG A 548 2.34 -4.01 -14.90
N GLY A 549 3.26 -3.85 -13.95
CA GLY A 549 4.70 -3.75 -14.25
C GLY A 549 5.21 -2.35 -14.51
N ASN A 550 6.32 -2.27 -15.25
CA ASN A 550 7.04 -1.02 -15.40
C ASN A 550 6.27 0.05 -16.17
N GLU A 551 5.42 -0.31 -17.14
CA GLU A 551 4.62 0.70 -17.86
C GLU A 551 3.75 1.51 -16.90
N TRP A 552 3.01 0.85 -16.01
CA TRP A 552 2.23 1.53 -14.97
C TRP A 552 3.08 2.47 -14.11
N SER A 553 4.20 1.95 -13.61
CA SER A 553 5.11 2.69 -12.72
C SER A 553 5.73 3.90 -13.43
N HIS A 554 6.12 3.73 -14.69
CA HIS A 554 6.73 4.75 -15.55
C HIS A 554 5.76 5.86 -15.92
N GLU A 555 4.57 5.51 -16.42
CA GLU A 555 3.59 6.49 -16.86
C GLU A 555 2.98 7.29 -15.68
N LEU A 556 2.80 6.65 -14.52
CA LEU A 556 2.45 7.40 -13.31
C LEU A 556 3.61 8.27 -12.82
N GLY A 557 4.86 7.80 -12.94
CA GLY A 557 6.07 8.60 -12.71
C GLY A 557 6.04 9.97 -13.40
N HIS A 558 5.60 10.03 -14.65
CA HIS A 558 5.44 11.31 -15.38
C HIS A 558 4.42 12.26 -14.75
N ASN A 559 3.35 11.75 -14.14
CA ASN A 559 2.39 12.60 -13.43
C ASN A 559 3.01 13.25 -12.19
N TYR A 560 3.96 12.57 -11.55
CA TYR A 560 4.70 13.06 -10.40
C TYR A 560 5.86 13.99 -10.78
N GLY A 561 5.96 14.40 -12.04
CA GLY A 561 6.98 15.33 -12.55
C GLY A 561 8.33 14.68 -12.85
N ARG A 562 8.39 13.35 -13.00
CA ARG A 562 9.62 12.62 -13.32
C ARG A 562 9.89 12.56 -14.82
N GLY A 563 11.14 12.74 -15.20
CA GLY A 563 11.64 12.55 -16.57
C GLY A 563 12.27 11.18 -16.79
N HIS A 564 12.68 10.88 -18.01
CA HIS A 564 13.40 9.65 -18.33
C HIS A 564 14.86 9.69 -17.86
N HIS A 565 15.37 8.54 -17.44
CA HIS A 565 16.76 8.33 -17.03
C HIS A 565 17.27 9.41 -16.06
N PRO A 566 16.69 9.52 -14.85
CA PRO A 566 17.14 10.47 -13.86
C PRO A 566 18.60 10.18 -13.51
N LYS A 567 19.44 11.22 -13.57
CA LYS A 567 20.85 11.10 -13.27
C LYS A 567 21.06 10.73 -11.80
N ASP A 568 22.00 9.81 -11.54
CA ASP A 568 22.38 9.34 -10.20
C ASP A 568 21.23 8.60 -9.46
N ALA A 569 20.21 8.17 -10.21
CA ALA A 569 19.04 7.50 -9.67
C ALA A 569 18.43 6.49 -10.64
N SER A 570 19.00 6.28 -11.84
CA SER A 570 18.42 5.38 -12.85
C SER A 570 18.63 3.91 -12.52
N VAL A 571 19.66 3.61 -11.73
CA VAL A 571 20.05 2.27 -11.31
C VAL A 571 20.15 2.26 -9.78
N HIS A 572 19.63 1.22 -9.14
CA HIS A 572 19.80 1.03 -7.70
C HIS A 572 21.24 0.66 -7.34
N ASP A 573 21.59 0.87 -6.07
CA ASP A 573 22.89 0.51 -5.51
C ASP A 573 22.79 0.14 -4.01
N MET A 574 23.92 0.01 -3.33
CA MET A 574 24.00 -0.29 -1.89
C MET A 574 23.46 0.82 -0.97
N GLU A 575 23.33 2.05 -1.46
CA GLU A 575 22.88 3.21 -0.68
C GLU A 575 21.37 3.45 -0.83
N SER A 576 20.80 3.02 -1.95
CA SER A 576 19.37 3.19 -2.26
C SER A 576 18.43 2.46 -1.28
N GLY A 577 18.90 1.40 -0.61
CA GLY A 577 18.08 0.58 0.29
C GLY A 577 17.09 -0.32 -0.44
N TRP A 578 16.28 -1.04 0.33
CA TRP A 578 15.28 -2.00 -0.15
C TRP A 578 13.87 -1.45 0.00
N GLY A 579 12.91 -2.00 -0.75
CA GLY A 579 11.51 -1.75 -0.51
C GLY A 579 10.98 -2.51 0.70
N TRP A 580 9.79 -2.14 1.16
CA TRP A 580 9.10 -2.80 2.26
C TRP A 580 7.67 -3.13 1.88
N ASP A 581 7.23 -4.36 2.16
CA ASP A 581 5.85 -4.77 2.04
C ASP A 581 5.30 -5.14 3.42
N ALA A 582 4.50 -4.24 4.01
CA ALA A 582 3.92 -4.46 5.33
C ALA A 582 2.81 -5.52 5.31
N ARG A 583 2.16 -5.77 4.15
CA ARG A 583 1.12 -6.80 4.03
C ARG A 583 1.69 -8.21 3.95
N TYR A 584 2.89 -8.40 3.40
CA TYR A 584 3.56 -9.69 3.42
C TYR A 584 4.57 -9.81 4.56
N ASN A 585 4.90 -8.71 5.25
CA ASN A 585 6.00 -8.64 6.23
C ASN A 585 7.30 -9.12 5.57
N ARG A 586 7.66 -8.50 4.43
CA ARG A 586 8.83 -8.88 3.63
C ARG A 586 9.55 -7.67 3.08
N PHE A 587 10.87 -7.78 3.00
CA PHE A 587 11.68 -6.83 2.26
C PHE A 587 11.62 -7.12 0.76
N ILE A 588 11.48 -6.06 -0.04
CA ILE A 588 11.57 -6.11 -1.50
C ILE A 588 12.99 -5.73 -1.89
N GLY A 589 13.78 -6.70 -2.34
CA GLY A 589 15.17 -6.44 -2.70
C GLY A 589 15.28 -5.44 -3.84
N ASN A 590 16.32 -4.60 -3.83
CA ASN A 590 16.68 -3.73 -4.96
C ASN A 590 17.66 -4.39 -5.95
N ILE A 591 17.86 -5.69 -5.80
CA ILE A 591 18.74 -6.54 -6.61
C ILE A 591 17.91 -7.58 -7.37
N HIS A 592 18.39 -7.96 -8.55
CA HIS A 592 17.66 -8.89 -9.39
C HIS A 592 17.99 -10.34 -9.00
N TRP A 593 17.00 -11.04 -8.43
CA TRP A 593 17.20 -12.34 -7.79
C TRP A 593 17.66 -13.47 -8.73
N SER A 594 17.27 -13.44 -10.00
CA SER A 594 17.53 -14.53 -10.97
C SER A 594 18.45 -14.16 -12.14
N ALA A 595 18.83 -12.89 -12.29
CA ALA A 595 19.67 -12.46 -13.42
C ALA A 595 21.14 -12.76 -13.14
N ALA A 596 21.93 -12.80 -14.21
CA ALA A 596 23.38 -12.93 -14.11
C ALA A 596 23.99 -11.77 -13.29
N ALA A 597 25.08 -12.07 -12.60
CA ALA A 597 25.90 -11.07 -11.92
C ALA A 597 26.64 -10.23 -12.97
N GLU A 598 26.11 -9.05 -13.27
CA GLU A 598 26.72 -8.11 -14.22
C GLU A 598 26.69 -6.70 -13.66
N THR A 599 27.67 -5.89 -14.07
CA THR A 599 27.64 -4.45 -13.83
C THR A 599 26.52 -3.84 -14.65
N VAL A 600 25.64 -3.10 -14.01
CA VAL A 600 24.55 -2.40 -14.70
C VAL A 600 25.04 -1.03 -15.09
N GLU A 601 25.08 -0.77 -16.40
CA GLU A 601 25.49 0.50 -16.98
C GLU A 601 24.30 1.23 -17.60
N ASN A 602 24.28 2.55 -17.48
CA ASN A 602 23.32 3.40 -18.17
C ASN A 602 24.04 4.47 -18.98
N ASP A 603 24.13 4.27 -20.30
CA ASP A 603 24.81 5.18 -21.23
C ASP A 603 24.21 6.61 -21.27
N LYS A 604 22.95 6.79 -20.85
CA LYS A 604 22.29 8.10 -20.84
C LYS A 604 22.75 8.97 -19.68
N THR A 605 23.07 8.36 -18.54
CA THR A 605 23.45 9.06 -17.30
C THR A 605 24.92 8.89 -16.94
N GLY A 606 25.57 7.84 -17.45
CA GLY A 606 26.94 7.44 -17.12
C GLY A 606 27.06 6.63 -15.83
N GLU A 607 25.93 6.18 -15.25
CA GLU A 607 25.92 5.32 -14.06
C GLU A 607 26.48 3.94 -14.40
N SER A 608 27.30 3.38 -13.51
CA SER A 608 27.89 2.03 -13.62
C SER A 608 27.95 1.43 -12.21
N VAL A 609 27.10 0.44 -11.94
CA VAL A 609 26.95 -0.15 -10.61
C VAL A 609 27.32 -1.64 -10.66
N PRO A 610 28.38 -2.07 -9.93
CA PRO A 610 28.79 -3.48 -9.91
C PRO A 610 27.78 -4.35 -9.15
N PRO A 611 27.75 -5.67 -9.39
CA PRO A 611 26.85 -6.58 -8.70
C PRO A 611 27.15 -6.68 -7.19
N PHE A 612 26.11 -6.88 -6.39
CA PHE A 612 26.22 -7.22 -4.97
C PHE A 612 26.77 -8.64 -4.80
N ALA A 613 27.81 -8.76 -3.96
CA ALA A 613 28.50 -10.02 -3.64
C ALA A 613 28.98 -10.83 -4.86
N ASP A 614 29.25 -10.15 -5.98
CA ASP A 614 29.56 -10.77 -7.27
C ASP A 614 28.51 -11.79 -7.76
N GLU A 615 27.28 -11.69 -7.23
CA GLU A 615 26.20 -12.63 -7.52
C GLU A 615 24.95 -11.92 -8.05
N PHE A 616 24.53 -10.80 -7.47
CA PHE A 616 23.25 -10.16 -7.84
C PHE A 616 23.47 -8.79 -8.45
N ARG A 617 23.08 -8.60 -9.72
CA ARG A 617 23.04 -7.25 -10.32
C ARG A 617 21.96 -6.39 -9.64
N PHE A 618 22.16 -5.08 -9.58
CA PHE A 618 21.11 -4.16 -9.13
C PHE A 618 19.98 -4.01 -10.15
N MET A 619 18.80 -3.62 -9.67
CA MET A 619 17.64 -3.34 -10.52
C MET A 619 17.69 -1.91 -11.05
N ARG A 620 16.98 -1.68 -12.16
CA ARG A 620 16.74 -0.34 -12.72
C ARG A 620 15.47 0.28 -12.12
N GLU A 621 15.47 1.59 -11.98
CA GLU A 621 14.29 2.34 -11.54
C GLU A 621 13.26 2.48 -12.70
N ALA A 622 12.05 2.94 -12.39
CA ALA A 622 10.92 2.96 -13.33
C ALA A 622 11.18 3.77 -14.61
N MET A 623 11.76 4.98 -14.50
CA MET A 623 12.14 5.83 -15.64
C MET A 623 13.52 5.50 -16.23
N GLY A 624 14.25 4.56 -15.62
CA GLY A 624 15.53 4.00 -16.09
C GLY A 624 15.40 2.71 -16.89
N GLY A 625 14.17 2.24 -17.16
CA GLY A 625 13.89 0.97 -17.83
C GLY A 625 13.75 -0.19 -16.84
N GLY A 626 12.93 0.02 -15.80
CA GLY A 626 12.68 -0.93 -14.73
C GLY A 626 12.29 -2.34 -15.18
N GLU A 627 12.34 -3.27 -14.23
CA GLU A 627 12.25 -4.71 -14.50
C GLU A 627 10.81 -5.18 -14.81
N SER A 628 10.70 -6.42 -15.28
CA SER A 628 9.41 -7.10 -15.43
C SER A 628 8.75 -7.36 -14.06
N PRO A 629 7.40 -7.44 -14.00
CA PRO A 629 6.69 -7.88 -12.79
C PRO A 629 7.23 -9.19 -12.25
N LEU A 630 7.15 -9.37 -10.92
CA LEU A 630 7.61 -10.57 -10.20
C LEU A 630 9.08 -10.88 -10.46
N THR A 631 9.93 -9.85 -10.38
CA THR A 631 11.38 -10.04 -10.27
C THR A 631 11.71 -10.80 -8.97
N GLY A 632 10.97 -10.52 -7.89
CA GLY A 632 10.86 -11.35 -6.69
C GLY A 632 9.47 -11.99 -6.54
N LEU A 633 9.16 -12.47 -5.33
CA LEU A 633 7.95 -13.24 -5.05
C LEU A 633 6.65 -12.42 -5.11
N ILE A 634 6.71 -11.13 -4.73
CA ILE A 634 5.50 -10.32 -4.44
C ILE A 634 5.41 -9.01 -5.23
N SER A 635 6.53 -8.48 -5.75
CA SER A 635 6.55 -7.16 -6.41
C SER A 635 5.99 -7.22 -7.83
N ASN A 636 4.78 -6.70 -8.03
CA ASN A 636 4.11 -6.57 -9.34
C ASN A 636 4.49 -5.28 -10.07
N TYR A 637 4.90 -4.25 -9.35
CA TYR A 637 5.36 -2.96 -9.86
C TYR A 637 6.85 -2.74 -9.56
N THR A 638 7.45 -1.83 -10.30
CA THR A 638 8.87 -1.50 -10.19
C THR A 638 9.14 -0.83 -8.85
N LEU A 639 10.16 -1.31 -8.13
CA LEU A 639 10.69 -0.57 -6.98
C LEU A 639 11.32 0.73 -7.48
N GLU A 640 10.89 1.85 -6.90
CA GLU A 640 11.43 3.16 -7.28
C GLU A 640 12.78 3.40 -6.62
N HIS A 641 13.65 4.19 -7.24
CA HIS A 641 14.84 4.69 -6.54
C HIS A 641 14.39 5.69 -5.45
N PRO A 642 15.01 5.73 -4.25
CA PRO A 642 14.60 6.65 -3.19
C PRO A 642 14.66 8.13 -3.60
N ILE A 643 15.59 8.52 -4.48
CA ILE A 643 15.62 9.88 -5.05
C ILE A 643 14.37 10.17 -5.90
N SER A 644 13.91 9.20 -6.69
CA SER A 644 12.65 9.30 -7.45
C SER A 644 11.43 9.30 -6.52
N ALA A 645 11.45 8.48 -5.47
CA ALA A 645 10.40 8.45 -4.45
C ALA A 645 10.34 9.78 -3.68
N ARG A 646 11.47 10.44 -3.43
CA ARG A 646 11.51 11.78 -2.82
C ARG A 646 10.84 12.83 -3.70
N MET A 647 11.17 12.87 -5.00
CA MET A 647 10.49 13.78 -5.94
C MET A 647 8.96 13.60 -5.90
N THR A 648 8.52 12.36 -5.74
CA THR A 648 7.11 11.98 -5.65
C THR A 648 6.47 12.43 -4.34
N GLN A 649 7.17 12.25 -3.22
CA GLN A 649 6.73 12.75 -1.92
C GLN A 649 6.59 14.28 -1.95
N ASP A 650 7.56 14.99 -2.52
CA ASP A 650 7.51 16.45 -2.66
C ASP A 650 6.33 16.87 -3.56
N TRP A 651 6.07 16.12 -4.63
CA TRP A 651 4.94 16.34 -5.53
C TRP A 651 3.60 16.23 -4.80
N PHE A 652 3.46 15.20 -3.96
CA PHE A 652 2.28 14.98 -3.13
C PHE A 652 2.10 16.04 -2.04
N ASN A 653 3.18 16.38 -1.31
CA ASN A 653 3.15 17.35 -0.22
C ASN A 653 2.81 18.78 -0.67
N ARG A 654 2.93 19.10 -1.97
CA ARG A 654 2.56 20.40 -2.55
C ARG A 654 1.09 20.50 -2.95
N THR A 655 0.28 19.47 -2.72
CA THR A 655 -1.13 19.42 -3.10
C THR A 655 -2.02 19.33 -1.87
N ASN A 656 -3.24 19.84 -2.01
CA ASN A 656 -4.22 19.76 -0.93
C ASN A 656 -4.77 18.33 -0.82
N ASN A 657 -5.14 17.95 0.39
CA ASN A 657 -6.08 16.88 0.64
C ASN A 657 -7.50 17.45 0.70
N LEU A 658 -8.49 16.61 0.40
CA LEU A 658 -9.87 16.88 0.76
C LEU A 658 -10.03 16.65 2.27
N ASP A 659 -10.58 17.63 2.97
CA ASP A 659 -10.67 17.62 4.43
C ASP A 659 -12.04 18.15 4.85
N ALA A 660 -12.96 17.23 5.15
CA ALA A 660 -14.31 17.55 5.57
C ALA A 660 -14.39 18.28 6.92
N THR A 661 -13.29 18.32 7.69
CA THR A 661 -13.21 19.06 8.96
C THR A 661 -12.72 20.50 8.77
N SER A 662 -12.15 20.81 7.60
CA SER A 662 -11.71 22.16 7.23
C SER A 662 -12.89 23.03 6.79
N SER A 663 -12.87 24.33 7.07
CA SER A 663 -13.98 25.23 6.70
C SER A 663 -14.03 25.52 5.19
N THR A 664 -12.89 25.35 4.49
CA THR A 664 -12.80 25.41 3.03
C THR A 664 -13.03 24.05 2.35
N GLY A 665 -13.07 22.95 3.12
CA GLY A 665 -13.05 21.57 2.60
C GLY A 665 -11.68 21.08 2.13
N TYR A 666 -10.62 21.88 2.32
CA TYR A 666 -9.25 21.55 1.90
C TYR A 666 -8.21 21.85 2.98
N SER A 667 -7.17 21.02 3.04
CA SER A 667 -5.98 21.28 3.84
C SER A 667 -4.70 20.98 3.07
N SER A 668 -3.62 21.70 3.38
CA SER A 668 -2.30 21.53 2.76
C SER A 668 -1.22 21.29 3.81
N TRP A 669 -0.17 20.57 3.43
CA TRP A 669 0.94 20.26 4.32
C TRP A 669 1.89 21.45 4.47
N ASP A 670 2.06 21.97 5.69
CA ASP A 670 3.13 22.91 6.01
C ASP A 670 4.32 22.14 6.58
N HIS A 671 5.34 21.95 5.73
CA HIS A 671 6.55 21.23 6.10
C HIS A 671 7.36 21.93 7.20
N SER A 672 7.33 23.27 7.27
CA SER A 672 8.07 24.02 8.29
C SER A 672 7.45 23.88 9.68
N GLN A 673 6.11 23.81 9.72
CA GLN A 673 5.35 23.65 10.96
C GLN A 673 5.07 22.17 11.28
N GLN A 674 5.45 21.25 10.39
CA GLN A 674 5.19 19.81 10.51
C GLN A 674 3.70 19.53 10.84
N ARG A 675 2.77 20.18 10.12
CA ARG A 675 1.32 19.98 10.31
C ARG A 675 0.51 20.35 9.08
N TYR A 676 -0.71 19.85 8.99
CA TYR A 676 -1.69 20.33 8.02
C TYR A 676 -2.27 21.69 8.46
N VAL A 677 -2.46 22.58 7.48
CA VAL A 677 -3.11 23.88 7.62
C VAL A 677 -4.24 24.00 6.61
N GLU A 678 -5.25 24.79 6.95
CA GLU A 678 -6.36 25.08 6.05
C GLU A 678 -5.87 25.75 4.76
N SER A 679 -6.46 25.36 3.62
CA SER A 679 -6.10 25.84 2.29
C SER A 679 -7.33 26.31 1.54
N THR A 680 -7.23 27.40 0.78
CA THR A 680 -8.36 27.95 0.01
C THR A 680 -8.04 27.93 -1.48
N PRO A 681 -8.14 26.77 -2.16
CA PRO A 681 -7.98 26.72 -3.62
C PRO A 681 -9.18 27.38 -4.31
N ASP A 682 -9.02 27.78 -5.58
CA ASP A 682 -10.10 28.33 -6.43
C ASP A 682 -11.07 27.23 -6.92
N PHE A 683 -11.44 26.30 -6.04
CA PHE A 683 -12.30 25.14 -6.31
C PHE A 683 -13.29 24.95 -5.16
N ALA A 684 -14.55 24.66 -5.50
CA ALA A 684 -15.55 24.34 -4.51
C ALA A 684 -15.25 22.99 -3.85
N ALA A 685 -15.52 22.87 -2.55
CA ALA A 685 -15.49 21.57 -1.88
C ALA A 685 -16.66 20.70 -2.36
N PRO A 686 -16.47 19.36 -2.43
CA PRO A 686 -17.55 18.46 -2.79
C PRO A 686 -18.64 18.42 -1.71
N THR A 687 -19.89 18.35 -2.12
CA THR A 687 -21.02 18.12 -1.20
C THR A 687 -21.08 16.67 -0.73
N GLN A 688 -20.57 15.74 -1.53
CA GLN A 688 -20.38 14.33 -1.17
C GLN A 688 -19.05 13.85 -1.74
N GLN A 689 -18.22 13.21 -0.91
CA GLN A 689 -16.89 12.72 -1.27
C GLN A 689 -16.90 11.19 -1.34
N GLY A 690 -16.27 10.64 -2.38
CA GLY A 690 -16.01 9.20 -2.47
C GLY A 690 -17.24 8.30 -2.56
N VAL A 691 -18.32 8.81 -3.19
CA VAL A 691 -19.57 8.06 -3.40
C VAL A 691 -19.64 7.48 -4.80
N PRO A 692 -20.44 6.43 -5.07
CA PRO A 692 -20.70 5.99 -6.44
C PRO A 692 -21.32 7.10 -7.29
N VAL A 693 -20.81 7.29 -8.51
CA VAL A 693 -21.21 8.37 -9.41
C VAL A 693 -21.54 7.89 -10.81
N ILE A 694 -22.43 8.63 -11.47
CA ILE A 694 -22.69 8.57 -12.91
C ILE A 694 -22.05 9.81 -13.52
N THR A 695 -21.00 9.62 -14.32
CA THR A 695 -20.34 10.73 -15.00
C THR A 695 -20.95 10.94 -16.39
N VAL A 696 -21.47 12.15 -16.61
CA VAL A 696 -22.03 12.59 -17.88
C VAL A 696 -20.96 13.37 -18.63
N LEU A 697 -20.63 12.91 -19.84
CA LEU A 697 -19.62 13.54 -20.70
C LEU A 697 -20.23 13.95 -22.04
N GLY A 698 -19.73 15.03 -22.63
CA GLY A 698 -20.05 15.33 -24.02
C GLY A 698 -19.39 16.58 -24.58
N ILE A 699 -19.67 16.82 -25.85
CA ILE A 699 -19.17 17.96 -26.63
C ILE A 699 -20.37 18.75 -27.11
N TYR A 700 -20.27 20.07 -27.05
CA TYR A 700 -21.35 20.96 -27.47
C TYR A 700 -20.81 22.25 -28.05
N ASP A 701 -21.56 22.78 -29.01
CA ASP A 701 -21.21 24.01 -29.67
C ASP A 701 -22.29 25.08 -29.45
N PRO A 702 -22.06 26.05 -28.55
CA PRO A 702 -22.98 27.18 -28.35
C PRO A 702 -23.20 28.04 -29.60
N ALA A 703 -22.26 28.00 -30.55
CA ALA A 703 -22.38 28.71 -31.82
C ALA A 703 -23.22 27.94 -32.85
N GLU A 704 -23.55 26.67 -32.58
CA GLU A 704 -24.37 25.81 -33.45
C GLU A 704 -23.78 25.60 -34.86
N ILE A 705 -22.45 25.72 -35.00
CA ILE A 705 -21.70 25.54 -36.25
C ILE A 705 -21.21 24.09 -36.36
N ASN A 706 -20.74 23.53 -35.25
CA ASN A 706 -20.19 22.18 -35.14
C ASN A 706 -21.23 21.23 -34.53
N ALA A 707 -21.10 19.94 -34.87
CA ALA A 707 -21.94 18.91 -34.27
C ALA A 707 -21.72 18.81 -32.75
N SER A 708 -22.82 18.66 -32.02
CA SER A 708 -22.83 18.37 -30.58
C SER A 708 -23.13 16.88 -30.34
N GLN A 709 -22.70 16.35 -29.20
CA GLN A 709 -22.96 14.98 -28.80
C GLN A 709 -22.92 14.80 -27.28
N VAL A 710 -23.96 14.23 -26.71
CA VAL A 710 -23.96 13.58 -25.40
C VAL A 710 -23.41 12.17 -25.56
N TYR A 711 -22.38 11.81 -24.79
CA TYR A 711 -21.76 10.50 -24.85
C TYR A 711 -22.49 9.49 -23.93
N PRO A 712 -22.35 8.17 -24.17
CA PRO A 712 -22.87 7.17 -23.25
C PRO A 712 -22.42 7.44 -21.80
N LEU A 713 -23.32 7.27 -20.85
CA LEU A 713 -23.01 7.42 -19.43
C LEU A 713 -21.94 6.40 -19.02
N ILE A 714 -21.02 6.84 -18.18
CA ILE A 714 -20.05 6.00 -17.51
C ILE A 714 -20.31 6.04 -16.01
N TYR A 715 -20.10 4.90 -15.35
CA TYR A 715 -20.45 4.71 -13.94
C TYR A 715 -19.18 4.36 -13.19
N SER A 716 -19.00 4.91 -11.99
CA SER A 716 -17.89 4.57 -11.11
C SER A 716 -18.37 4.23 -9.71
N ASN A 717 -17.60 3.38 -9.05
CA ASN A 717 -17.77 3.02 -7.65
C ASN A 717 -17.29 4.13 -6.68
N TYR A 718 -16.60 5.16 -7.17
CA TYR A 718 -16.06 6.24 -6.35
C TYR A 718 -15.96 7.56 -7.13
N GLY A 719 -16.44 8.64 -6.56
CA GLY A 719 -16.31 9.98 -7.11
C GLY A 719 -16.88 11.04 -6.19
N ASN A 720 -16.70 12.30 -6.60
CA ASN A 720 -17.14 13.46 -5.85
C ASN A 720 -18.34 14.11 -6.54
N VAL A 721 -19.34 14.52 -5.75
CA VAL A 721 -20.53 15.24 -6.20
C VAL A 721 -20.47 16.68 -5.70
N PHE A 722 -20.94 17.62 -6.52
CA PHE A 722 -20.90 19.05 -6.27
C PHE A 722 -22.28 19.67 -6.48
N GLU A 723 -22.47 20.87 -5.92
CA GLU A 723 -23.58 21.73 -6.31
C GLU A 723 -23.37 22.21 -7.75
N LEU A 724 -24.37 21.96 -8.61
CA LEU A 724 -24.30 22.26 -10.04
C LEU A 724 -24.94 23.62 -10.35
N PRO A 725 -24.34 24.40 -11.28
CA PRO A 725 -24.79 25.74 -11.60
C PRO A 725 -26.18 25.70 -12.24
N GLN A 726 -27.05 26.60 -11.80
CA GLN A 726 -28.40 26.75 -12.32
C GLN A 726 -28.42 27.75 -13.49
N PRO A 727 -29.32 27.57 -14.49
CA PRO A 727 -29.50 28.55 -15.57
C PRO A 727 -29.81 29.96 -15.03
N SER A 728 -29.35 30.98 -15.74
CA SER A 728 -29.60 32.38 -15.36
C SER A 728 -31.11 32.67 -15.30
N SER A 729 -31.52 33.43 -14.29
CA SER A 729 -32.88 34.00 -14.19
C SER A 729 -32.94 35.48 -14.59
N GLU A 730 -31.80 36.05 -15.01
CA GLU A 730 -31.72 37.45 -15.43
C GLU A 730 -32.57 37.70 -16.69
N PRO A 731 -33.30 38.81 -16.75
CA PRO A 731 -34.09 39.17 -17.92
C PRO A 731 -33.18 39.43 -19.13
N VAL A 732 -33.62 38.93 -20.27
CA VAL A 732 -32.97 39.14 -21.57
C VAL A 732 -32.93 40.63 -21.91
N GLN A 733 -31.77 41.11 -22.38
CA GLN A 733 -31.59 42.47 -22.87
C GLN A 733 -31.83 42.56 -24.38
N LEU A 734 -32.03 43.77 -24.92
CA LEU A 734 -32.09 43.94 -26.37
C LEU A 734 -30.73 43.66 -27.03
N GLU A 735 -30.71 43.34 -28.33
CA GLU A 735 -29.51 42.88 -29.03
C GLU A 735 -29.10 43.74 -30.23
N GLY A 736 -27.81 44.04 -30.36
CA GLY A 736 -27.28 44.79 -31.49
C GLY A 736 -27.81 46.22 -31.56
N TRP A 737 -28.03 46.71 -32.79
CA TRP A 737 -28.51 48.07 -33.05
C TRP A 737 -30.02 48.18 -32.87
N GLN A 738 -30.45 49.01 -31.93
CA GLN A 738 -31.84 49.20 -31.56
C GLN A 738 -32.32 50.60 -31.94
N ALA A 739 -33.39 50.68 -32.75
CA ALA A 739 -33.96 51.96 -33.14
C ALA A 739 -34.59 52.66 -31.93
N VAL A 740 -34.17 53.89 -31.65
CA VAL A 740 -34.66 54.63 -30.49
C VAL A 740 -36.16 54.87 -30.52
N ALA A 741 -36.74 55.03 -31.71
CA ALA A 741 -38.17 55.17 -31.90
C ALA A 741 -38.99 53.97 -31.38
N ASP A 742 -38.37 52.79 -31.28
CA ASP A 742 -39.01 51.54 -30.89
C ASP A 742 -38.74 51.18 -29.41
N LEU A 743 -37.89 51.93 -28.70
CA LEU A 743 -37.50 51.64 -27.33
C LEU A 743 -38.52 52.17 -26.30
N SER A 744 -38.96 51.31 -25.38
CA SER A 744 -39.67 51.74 -24.18
C SER A 744 -38.70 52.26 -23.09
N GLU A 745 -39.24 52.95 -22.07
CA GLU A 745 -38.44 53.36 -20.90
C GLU A 745 -37.84 52.14 -20.17
N SER A 746 -38.57 51.02 -20.11
CA SER A 746 -38.06 49.77 -19.53
C SER A 746 -36.92 49.20 -20.35
N ASP A 747 -37.05 49.16 -21.69
CA ASP A 747 -36.01 48.61 -22.57
C ASP A 747 -34.70 49.38 -22.42
N ARG A 748 -34.77 50.71 -22.32
CA ARG A 748 -33.61 51.56 -22.09
C ARG A 748 -32.94 51.32 -20.75
N ALA A 749 -33.72 51.09 -19.69
CA ALA A 749 -33.21 50.90 -18.34
C ALA A 749 -32.65 49.48 -18.10
N SER A 750 -33.21 48.47 -18.76
CA SER A 750 -32.78 47.07 -18.60
C SER A 750 -31.71 46.61 -19.60
N THR A 751 -31.42 47.42 -20.63
CA THR A 751 -30.38 47.11 -21.64
C THR A 751 -29.09 47.83 -21.29
N GLU A 752 -27.98 47.09 -21.27
CA GLU A 752 -26.65 47.65 -21.19
C GLU A 752 -26.22 48.15 -22.58
N TRP A 753 -25.87 49.43 -22.68
CA TRP A 753 -25.51 50.07 -23.94
C TRP A 753 -23.99 50.23 -24.06
N GLN A 754 -23.46 50.01 -25.26
CA GLN A 754 -22.08 50.36 -25.62
C GLN A 754 -21.92 51.88 -25.57
N ASN A 755 -20.77 52.36 -25.13
CA ASN A 755 -20.51 53.78 -24.94
C ASN A 755 -19.36 54.28 -25.81
N LEU A 756 -19.37 55.57 -26.08
CA LEU A 756 -18.32 56.36 -26.71
C LEU A 756 -17.83 57.40 -25.71
N GLU A 757 -16.53 57.56 -25.58
CA GLU A 757 -15.94 58.66 -24.82
C GLU A 757 -16.03 59.97 -25.61
N VAL A 758 -16.61 61.00 -25.00
CA VAL A 758 -16.81 62.34 -25.57
C VAL A 758 -16.59 63.38 -24.47
N ASP A 759 -15.62 64.27 -24.64
CA ASP A 759 -15.25 65.31 -23.65
C ASP A 759 -15.09 64.74 -22.22
N ASP A 760 -14.35 63.64 -22.07
CA ASP A 760 -14.13 62.88 -20.83
C ASP A 760 -15.40 62.25 -20.20
N GLN A 761 -16.49 62.11 -20.97
CA GLN A 761 -17.73 61.46 -20.56
C GLN A 761 -18.08 60.24 -21.43
N TRP A 762 -18.52 59.16 -20.78
CA TRP A 762 -19.00 57.95 -21.47
C TRP A 762 -20.48 58.09 -21.79
N LEU A 763 -20.79 58.27 -23.08
CA LEU A 763 -22.15 58.47 -23.57
C LEU A 763 -22.59 57.31 -24.47
N PRO A 764 -23.89 56.96 -24.52
CA PRO A 764 -24.37 55.86 -25.35
C PRO A 764 -23.98 56.04 -26.83
N LEU A 765 -23.38 55.00 -27.39
CA LEU A 765 -22.93 54.96 -28.78
C LEU A 765 -24.13 54.72 -29.70
N CYS A 766 -24.22 55.51 -30.77
CA CYS A 766 -25.33 55.46 -31.71
C CYS A 766 -24.89 55.55 -33.18
N GLN A 767 -25.74 55.04 -34.08
CA GLN A 767 -25.60 55.23 -35.53
C GLN A 767 -26.81 55.93 -36.14
N PHE A 768 -26.59 56.67 -37.23
CA PHE A 768 -27.63 57.45 -37.92
C PHE A 768 -27.25 57.78 -39.36
N ASN A 769 -28.25 57.88 -40.24
CA ASN A 769 -28.04 58.36 -41.61
C ASN A 769 -28.04 59.89 -41.66
N TYR A 770 -27.12 60.46 -42.42
CA TYR A 770 -27.03 61.90 -42.68
C TYR A 770 -26.84 62.17 -44.17
N THR A 771 -27.72 62.99 -44.74
CA THR A 771 -27.59 63.51 -46.10
C THR A 771 -27.03 64.92 -46.06
N ASN A 772 -25.89 65.13 -46.70
CA ASN A 772 -25.24 66.43 -46.73
C ASN A 772 -25.93 67.40 -47.73
N ASN A 773 -25.50 68.67 -47.75
CA ASN A 773 -26.08 69.67 -48.66
C ASN A 773 -25.80 69.44 -50.16
N ASN A 774 -24.89 68.51 -50.51
CA ASN A 774 -24.62 68.09 -51.87
C ASN A 774 -25.48 66.89 -52.31
N GLY A 775 -26.29 66.33 -51.40
CA GLY A 775 -27.14 65.17 -51.63
C GLY A 775 -26.45 63.82 -51.43
N ASP A 776 -25.20 63.81 -50.93
CA ASP A 776 -24.52 62.56 -50.59
C ASP A 776 -25.03 62.06 -49.25
N ASN A 777 -25.31 60.76 -49.15
CA ASN A 777 -25.83 60.12 -47.95
C ASN A 777 -24.79 59.17 -47.35
N ALA A 778 -24.60 59.23 -46.04
CA ALA A 778 -23.73 58.32 -45.31
C ALA A 778 -24.30 58.01 -43.92
N ASN A 779 -24.05 56.80 -43.45
CA ASN A 779 -24.31 56.38 -42.09
C ASN A 779 -23.12 56.74 -41.19
N PHE A 780 -23.38 57.52 -40.15
CA PHE A 780 -22.41 58.00 -39.18
C PHE A 780 -22.58 57.25 -37.87
N VAL A 781 -21.50 57.18 -37.11
CA VAL A 781 -21.50 56.73 -35.73
C VAL A 781 -21.07 57.90 -34.85
N GLY A 782 -21.72 58.02 -33.70
CA GLY A 782 -21.50 59.10 -32.76
C GLY A 782 -22.04 58.76 -31.39
N TYR A 783 -22.48 59.78 -30.66
CA TYR A 783 -23.05 59.64 -29.32
C TYR A 783 -24.47 60.20 -29.25
N GLU A 784 -25.25 59.67 -28.30
CA GLU A 784 -26.59 60.15 -27.99
C GLU A 784 -26.53 61.45 -27.18
N ASP A 785 -27.07 62.53 -27.75
CA ASP A 785 -27.44 63.73 -26.99
C ASP A 785 -28.87 63.54 -26.48
N ALA A 786 -28.99 63.08 -25.24
CA ALA A 786 -30.28 62.77 -24.61
C ALA A 786 -31.16 64.01 -24.41
N GLU A 787 -30.59 65.22 -24.24
CA GLU A 787 -31.36 66.46 -24.07
C GLU A 787 -32.07 66.85 -25.37
N SER A 788 -31.35 66.73 -26.49
CA SER A 788 -31.87 67.06 -27.83
C SER A 788 -32.54 65.87 -28.52
N GLN A 789 -32.45 64.67 -27.94
CA GLN A 789 -32.95 63.41 -28.50
C GLN A 789 -32.42 63.11 -29.91
N VAL A 790 -31.13 63.33 -30.15
CA VAL A 790 -30.48 63.07 -31.45
C VAL A 790 -29.16 62.31 -31.25
N CYS A 791 -28.77 61.52 -32.25
CA CYS A 791 -27.41 61.02 -32.38
C CYS A 791 -26.57 62.02 -33.16
N ARG A 792 -25.35 62.31 -32.71
CA ARG A 792 -24.45 63.23 -33.43
C ARG A 792 -23.01 62.79 -33.41
N ALA A 793 -22.28 63.17 -34.46
CA ALA A 793 -20.84 63.05 -34.47
C ALA A 793 -20.22 63.94 -33.37
N THR A 794 -19.04 63.57 -32.89
CA THR A 794 -18.31 64.34 -31.86
C THR A 794 -17.97 65.73 -32.38
N SER A 795 -17.76 66.69 -31.47
CA SER A 795 -17.37 68.06 -31.81
C SER A 795 -16.05 68.14 -32.59
N ASP A 796 -15.23 67.09 -32.50
CA ASP A 796 -13.96 66.95 -33.20
C ASP A 796 -14.07 66.49 -34.65
N MET A 797 -15.25 66.02 -35.09
CA MET A 797 -15.51 65.56 -36.45
C MET A 797 -16.45 66.51 -37.21
N TYR A 798 -16.11 66.85 -38.45
CA TYR A 798 -17.03 67.53 -39.36
C TYR A 798 -16.88 66.98 -40.79
N TRP A 799 -17.97 66.95 -41.55
CA TRP A 799 -17.95 66.57 -42.97
C TRP A 799 -17.73 67.82 -43.83
N LEU A 800 -16.65 67.83 -44.62
CA LEU A 800 -16.34 68.95 -45.52
C LEU A 800 -16.94 68.72 -46.90
N VAL A 801 -17.98 69.49 -47.23
CA VAL A 801 -18.74 69.33 -48.48
C VAL A 801 -18.74 70.66 -49.24
N ASN A 802 -18.21 70.67 -50.46
CA ASN A 802 -18.08 71.87 -51.29
C ASN A 802 -17.47 73.09 -50.54
N GLY A 803 -16.52 72.83 -49.65
CA GLY A 803 -15.83 73.86 -48.85
C GLY A 803 -16.61 74.34 -47.60
N LYS A 804 -17.82 73.83 -47.33
CA LYS A 804 -18.59 74.11 -46.13
C LYS A 804 -18.43 73.00 -45.09
N ARG A 805 -18.34 73.38 -43.82
CA ARG A 805 -18.29 72.45 -42.68
C ARG A 805 -19.71 72.10 -42.28
N GLU A 806 -20.03 70.81 -42.23
CA GLU A 806 -21.28 70.26 -41.70
C GLU A 806 -20.95 69.36 -40.51
N ILE A 807 -21.72 69.45 -39.42
CA ILE A 807 -21.59 68.57 -38.26
C ILE A 807 -22.76 67.58 -38.33
N PRO A 808 -22.54 66.32 -38.71
CA PRO A 808 -23.61 65.35 -38.86
C PRO A 808 -24.34 65.11 -37.53
N ALA A 809 -25.66 65.26 -37.56
CA ALA A 809 -26.57 64.89 -36.49
C ALA A 809 -27.88 64.33 -37.09
N SER A 810 -28.49 63.37 -36.41
CA SER A 810 -29.77 62.79 -36.80
C SER A 810 -30.92 63.78 -36.65
N GLN A 811 -32.09 63.45 -37.22
CA GLN A 811 -33.35 64.03 -36.75
C GLN A 811 -33.70 63.46 -35.37
N VAL A 812 -34.63 64.12 -34.68
CA VAL A 812 -35.12 63.70 -33.35
C VAL A 812 -35.62 62.26 -33.42
N ASN A 813 -35.07 61.38 -32.58
CA ASN A 813 -35.35 59.93 -32.50
C ASN A 813 -35.04 59.09 -33.74
N GLU A 814 -34.45 59.66 -34.80
CA GLU A 814 -34.07 58.92 -36.03
C GLU A 814 -32.63 58.37 -35.95
N TYR A 815 -32.36 57.56 -34.93
CA TYR A 815 -31.06 56.92 -34.73
C TYR A 815 -31.20 55.57 -34.01
N GLN A 816 -30.13 54.79 -33.99
CA GLN A 816 -30.08 53.52 -33.29
C GLN A 816 -29.01 53.55 -32.21
N LEU A 817 -29.30 52.97 -31.04
CA LEU A 817 -28.33 52.73 -29.97
C LEU A 817 -27.76 51.32 -30.07
N LEU A 818 -26.52 51.12 -29.63
CA LEU A 818 -25.86 49.81 -29.67
C LEU A 818 -25.90 49.12 -28.31
N SER A 819 -26.60 47.99 -28.21
CA SER A 819 -26.55 47.11 -27.04
C SER A 819 -25.19 46.43 -26.90
N THR A 820 -24.78 46.06 -25.67
CA THR A 820 -23.62 45.19 -25.44
C THR A 820 -23.89 43.74 -25.85
N LYS A 821 -25.16 43.34 -25.96
CA LYS A 821 -25.56 41.95 -26.29
C LYS A 821 -25.84 41.77 -27.77
N GLY A 822 -25.65 40.55 -28.28
CA GLY A 822 -25.98 40.21 -29.66
C GLY A 822 -25.95 38.71 -29.98
N GLU A 823 -26.81 38.29 -30.91
CA GLU A 823 -26.85 36.92 -31.45
C GLU A 823 -25.54 36.54 -32.16
N LEU A 824 -24.99 37.46 -32.96
CA LEU A 824 -23.70 37.30 -33.63
C LEU A 824 -22.59 37.91 -32.77
N VAL A 825 -21.91 37.05 -32.01
CA VAL A 825 -20.74 37.42 -31.20
C VAL A 825 -19.57 37.77 -32.11
N GLY A 826 -18.93 38.90 -31.88
CA GLY A 826 -17.80 39.35 -32.69
C GLY A 826 -17.65 40.86 -32.70
N ASN A 827 -16.79 41.36 -33.59
CA ASN A 827 -16.65 42.78 -33.83
C ASN A 827 -17.98 43.33 -34.35
N VAL A 828 -18.46 44.43 -33.76
CA VAL A 828 -19.65 45.13 -34.23
C VAL A 828 -19.36 45.71 -35.60
N THR A 829 -20.29 45.57 -36.52
CA THR A 829 -20.21 46.14 -37.86
C THR A 829 -21.34 47.12 -38.11
N TYR A 830 -21.12 48.00 -39.09
CA TYR A 830 -22.18 48.80 -39.70
C TYR A 830 -21.82 49.08 -41.16
N THR A 831 -22.78 49.56 -41.95
CA THR A 831 -22.56 49.94 -43.35
C THR A 831 -22.47 51.46 -43.47
N PRO A 832 -21.26 52.07 -43.63
CA PRO A 832 -21.11 53.52 -43.73
C PRO A 832 -21.75 54.08 -45.01
N THR A 833 -21.53 53.42 -46.14
CA THR A 833 -22.28 53.66 -47.39
C THR A 833 -22.45 52.32 -48.13
N PRO A 834 -23.43 52.21 -49.05
CA PRO A 834 -23.60 51.00 -49.86
C PRO A 834 -22.34 50.61 -50.65
N GLU A 835 -21.51 51.56 -51.06
CA GLU A 835 -20.29 51.33 -51.85
C GLU A 835 -19.13 50.80 -51.00
N ILE A 836 -19.05 51.22 -49.73
CA ILE A 836 -18.03 50.76 -48.78
C ILE A 836 -18.39 49.37 -48.23
N GLY A 837 -19.67 49.05 -48.16
CA GLY A 837 -20.17 47.80 -47.59
C GLY A 837 -20.05 47.78 -46.07
N GLU A 838 -20.21 46.59 -45.50
CA GLU A 838 -20.12 46.36 -44.06
C GLU A 838 -18.66 46.46 -43.57
N GLN A 839 -18.43 47.24 -42.52
CA GLN A 839 -17.11 47.48 -41.95
C GLN A 839 -17.15 47.39 -40.42
N GLU A 840 -16.02 47.00 -39.83
CA GLU A 840 -15.88 46.89 -38.37
C GLU A 840 -15.90 48.29 -37.71
N LEU A 841 -16.73 48.44 -36.69
CA LEU A 841 -16.86 49.64 -35.87
C LEU A 841 -15.60 49.86 -35.02
N CYS A 842 -15.13 51.10 -35.00
CA CYS A 842 -14.04 51.54 -34.13
C CYS A 842 -14.33 52.89 -33.49
N SER A 843 -13.72 53.14 -32.34
CA SER A 843 -13.79 54.39 -31.61
C SER A 843 -12.42 54.77 -31.06
N LEU A 844 -12.28 56.02 -30.62
CA LEU A 844 -11.12 56.49 -29.88
C LEU A 844 -11.43 56.41 -28.37
N ASN A 845 -10.51 55.83 -27.59
CA ASN A 845 -10.55 55.75 -26.13
C ASN A 845 -9.13 55.96 -25.60
N ASN A 846 -8.73 57.21 -25.31
CA ASN A 846 -7.41 57.49 -24.74
C ASN A 846 -7.28 58.91 -24.17
N ASP A 847 -6.80 59.00 -22.93
CA ASP A 847 -6.29 60.20 -22.25
C ASP A 847 -5.22 61.00 -23.05
N THR A 848 -4.62 60.41 -24.10
CA THR A 848 -3.50 61.00 -24.86
C THR A 848 -3.84 61.49 -26.27
N THR A 849 -5.02 61.21 -26.82
CA THR A 849 -5.36 61.65 -28.18
C THR A 849 -5.97 63.05 -28.24
N ALA A 850 -6.54 63.58 -27.15
CA ALA A 850 -7.29 64.85 -27.15
C ALA A 850 -8.35 64.93 -28.27
N HIS A 851 -8.80 63.77 -28.76
CA HIS A 851 -9.59 63.58 -29.95
C HIS A 851 -10.61 62.48 -29.73
N ASP A 852 -11.87 62.82 -29.95
CA ASP A 852 -13.00 61.91 -29.78
C ASP A 852 -13.60 61.56 -31.13
N GLY A 853 -14.22 60.39 -31.22
CA GLY A 853 -15.02 60.01 -32.37
C GLY A 853 -15.05 58.52 -32.63
N ALA A 854 -15.97 58.14 -33.50
CA ALA A 854 -16.17 56.78 -33.96
C ALA A 854 -16.26 56.72 -35.48
N GLY A 855 -15.90 55.57 -36.03
CA GLY A 855 -15.93 55.31 -37.46
C GLY A 855 -15.78 53.82 -37.73
N PHE A 856 -15.10 53.48 -38.81
CA PHE A 856 -14.91 52.12 -39.24
C PHE A 856 -13.45 51.81 -39.61
N ILE A 857 -13.08 50.54 -39.47
CA ILE A 857 -11.76 50.04 -39.87
C ILE A 857 -11.74 49.83 -41.38
N LEU A 858 -10.91 50.58 -42.09
CA LEU A 858 -10.63 50.37 -43.51
C LEU A 858 -9.18 50.77 -43.82
N ASP A 859 -8.47 49.94 -44.58
CA ASP A 859 -7.04 50.10 -44.91
C ASP A 859 -6.12 50.21 -43.67
N GLY A 860 -6.44 49.47 -42.60
CA GLY A 860 -5.68 49.48 -41.35
C GLY A 860 -5.82 50.77 -40.53
N LYS A 861 -6.86 51.57 -40.80
CA LYS A 861 -7.16 52.81 -40.08
C LYS A 861 -8.61 52.83 -39.61
N CYS A 862 -8.83 53.33 -38.40
CA CYS A 862 -10.12 53.82 -37.94
C CYS A 862 -10.38 55.18 -38.59
N LYS A 863 -11.34 55.24 -39.53
CA LYS A 863 -11.70 56.44 -40.30
C LYS A 863 -13.20 56.52 -40.54
N GLN A 864 -13.69 57.64 -41.06
CA GLN A 864 -15.06 57.76 -41.54
C GLN A 864 -15.07 57.89 -43.09
N VAL A 865 -16.24 58.14 -43.69
CA VAL A 865 -16.41 58.37 -45.13
C VAL A 865 -15.57 59.56 -45.61
N ASP A 866 -15.32 59.57 -46.91
CA ASP A 866 -14.46 60.57 -47.54
C ASP A 866 -14.95 62.00 -47.27
N GLY A 867 -14.00 62.85 -46.90
CA GLY A 867 -14.26 64.27 -46.59
C GLY A 867 -14.51 64.57 -45.11
N VAL A 868 -14.61 63.55 -44.25
CA VAL A 868 -14.67 63.78 -42.79
C VAL A 868 -13.32 64.18 -42.23
N LYS A 869 -13.31 65.28 -41.50
CA LYS A 869 -12.13 65.95 -41.02
C LYS A 869 -12.19 66.20 -39.53
N HIS A 870 -11.03 66.16 -38.91
CA HIS A 870 -10.80 66.65 -37.57
C HIS A 870 -11.02 68.18 -37.52
N ARG A 871 -11.43 68.77 -36.38
CA ARG A 871 -11.64 70.23 -36.21
C ARG A 871 -10.48 71.11 -36.73
N ALA A 872 -9.25 70.60 -36.67
CA ALA A 872 -8.03 71.24 -37.16
C ALA A 872 -7.81 71.15 -38.70
N GLY A 873 -8.68 70.47 -39.45
CA GLY A 873 -8.72 70.43 -40.92
C GLY A 873 -8.03 69.23 -41.60
N ALA A 874 -7.36 68.36 -40.82
CA ALA A 874 -6.84 67.08 -41.27
C ALA A 874 -7.96 66.04 -41.43
N LEU A 875 -7.74 64.97 -42.20
CA LEU A 875 -8.70 63.84 -42.26
C LEU A 875 -8.81 63.19 -40.88
N TRP A 876 -10.03 62.81 -40.47
CA TRP A 876 -10.25 62.01 -39.27
C TRP A 876 -9.93 60.54 -39.59
N ALA A 877 -8.68 60.14 -39.40
CA ALA A 877 -8.19 58.81 -39.72
C ALA A 877 -6.98 58.45 -38.84
N TYR A 878 -7.12 57.39 -38.03
CA TYR A 878 -6.14 56.95 -37.04
C TYR A 878 -5.73 55.50 -37.30
N THR A 879 -4.45 55.15 -37.12
CA THR A 879 -3.98 53.77 -37.33
C THR A 879 -4.68 52.81 -36.36
N ALA A 880 -5.29 51.74 -36.86
CA ALA A 880 -6.10 50.80 -36.09
C ALA A 880 -5.33 50.10 -34.96
N ASN A 881 -4.04 49.83 -35.16
CA ASN A 881 -3.20 49.14 -34.16
C ASN A 881 -2.54 50.09 -33.14
N ARG A 882 -2.94 51.37 -33.12
CA ARG A 882 -2.38 52.36 -32.19
C ARG A 882 -3.07 52.25 -30.83
N THR A 883 -2.32 52.43 -29.74
CA THR A 883 -2.88 52.61 -28.40
C THR A 883 -3.92 53.75 -28.41
N GLY A 884 -5.17 53.42 -28.04
CA GLY A 884 -6.26 54.38 -28.00
C GLY A 884 -7.30 54.28 -29.11
N VAL A 885 -7.21 53.28 -29.99
CA VAL A 885 -8.31 52.89 -30.89
C VAL A 885 -8.92 51.62 -30.32
N GLU A 886 -10.23 51.63 -30.08
CA GLU A 886 -10.98 50.48 -29.61
C GLU A 886 -11.89 49.91 -30.70
N THR A 887 -12.08 48.59 -30.63
CA THR A 887 -13.11 47.89 -31.41
C THR A 887 -14.21 47.44 -30.48
N HIS A 888 -15.46 47.61 -30.91
CA HIS A 888 -16.62 47.21 -30.12
C HIS A 888 -16.97 45.76 -30.42
N LYS A 889 -17.35 45.02 -29.38
CA LYS A 889 -17.73 43.60 -29.50
C LYS A 889 -19.06 43.32 -28.83
N LEU A 890 -19.88 42.50 -29.48
CA LEU A 890 -21.10 41.98 -28.88
C LEU A 890 -20.80 40.72 -28.06
N VAL A 891 -21.50 40.56 -26.95
CA VAL A 891 -21.44 39.36 -26.09
C VAL A 891 -22.75 38.59 -26.25
N SER A 892 -22.69 37.27 -26.42
CA SER A 892 -23.91 36.45 -26.45
C SER A 892 -24.58 36.46 -25.09
N GLN A 893 -25.90 36.54 -25.09
CA GLN A 893 -26.75 36.25 -23.94
C GLN A 893 -27.58 34.97 -24.15
N LYS A 894 -27.16 34.10 -25.08
CA LYS A 894 -27.70 32.74 -25.17
C LYS A 894 -27.54 32.05 -23.81
N GLN A 895 -28.40 31.10 -23.49
CA GLN A 895 -28.24 30.23 -22.34
C GLN A 895 -28.18 28.78 -22.82
N CYS A 896 -27.04 28.13 -22.64
CA CYS A 896 -26.93 26.69 -22.89
C CYS A 896 -27.11 25.92 -21.58
N GLN A 897 -27.68 24.72 -21.64
CA GLN A 897 -27.93 23.89 -20.48
C GLN A 897 -27.97 22.40 -20.83
N LEU A 898 -27.75 21.57 -19.82
CA LEU A 898 -28.15 20.16 -19.82
C LEU A 898 -29.49 20.03 -19.10
N ILE A 899 -30.38 19.24 -19.69
CA ILE A 899 -31.66 18.82 -19.11
C ILE A 899 -31.53 17.33 -18.85
N VAL A 900 -31.52 16.96 -17.58
CA VAL A 900 -31.35 15.57 -17.11
C VAL A 900 -32.69 15.08 -16.59
N GLU A 901 -33.32 14.17 -17.33
CA GLU A 901 -34.59 13.55 -16.95
C GLU A 901 -34.31 12.24 -16.19
N ASN A 902 -34.73 12.17 -14.94
CA ASN A 902 -34.39 11.07 -14.02
C ASN A 902 -35.49 10.01 -13.90
N GLU A 903 -35.11 8.79 -13.49
CA GLU A 903 -36.05 7.67 -13.38
C GLU A 903 -37.13 7.86 -12.30
N ASN A 904 -36.86 8.71 -11.31
CA ASN A 904 -37.83 9.11 -10.28
C ASN A 904 -38.80 10.20 -10.75
N GLY A 905 -38.67 10.68 -11.99
CA GLY A 905 -39.49 11.74 -12.59
C GLY A 905 -39.01 13.16 -12.31
N SER A 906 -37.90 13.37 -11.59
CA SER A 906 -37.30 14.70 -11.44
C SER A 906 -36.58 15.13 -12.72
N THR A 907 -36.37 16.44 -12.88
CA THR A 907 -35.63 17.01 -13.99
C THR A 907 -34.66 18.05 -13.47
N ASP A 908 -33.37 17.85 -13.74
CA ASP A 908 -32.32 18.79 -13.36
C ASP A 908 -31.90 19.63 -14.56
N HIS A 909 -31.79 20.95 -14.33
CA HIS A 909 -31.33 21.91 -15.32
C HIS A 909 -29.94 22.41 -14.90
N ILE A 910 -28.93 22.12 -15.70
CA ILE A 910 -27.54 22.43 -15.37
C ILE A 910 -27.01 23.43 -16.40
N ALA A 911 -26.63 24.62 -15.94
CA ALA A 911 -26.12 25.66 -16.81
C ALA A 911 -24.78 25.28 -17.45
N LEU A 912 -24.66 25.60 -18.74
CA LEU A 912 -23.44 25.53 -19.50
C LEU A 912 -23.02 26.90 -20.02
N ALA A 913 -21.76 27.04 -20.42
CA ALA A 913 -21.24 28.26 -20.99
C ALA A 913 -21.95 28.56 -22.32
N SER A 914 -22.39 29.81 -22.47
CA SER A 914 -23.17 30.28 -23.63
C SER A 914 -22.32 30.63 -24.85
N SER A 915 -21.00 30.59 -24.72
CA SER A 915 -20.05 30.85 -25.80
C SER A 915 -18.94 29.81 -25.80
N ARG A 916 -18.29 29.62 -26.95
CA ARG A 916 -17.07 28.82 -27.03
C ARG A 916 -15.99 29.43 -26.15
N PHE A 917 -15.30 28.61 -25.36
CA PHE A 917 -14.08 29.03 -24.65
C PHE A 917 -12.92 29.31 -25.62
N ASN A 918 -12.92 28.62 -26.76
CA ASN A 918 -11.98 28.80 -27.85
C ASN A 918 -12.75 28.85 -29.17
N SER A 919 -12.65 29.94 -29.93
CA SER A 919 -13.44 30.14 -31.15
C SER A 919 -13.22 29.07 -32.23
N ALA A 920 -12.10 28.35 -32.21
CA ALA A 920 -11.76 27.31 -33.19
C ALA A 920 -12.40 25.94 -32.90
N GLU A 921 -12.99 25.72 -31.72
CA GLU A 921 -13.49 24.41 -31.32
C GLU A 921 -14.76 24.48 -30.45
N SER A 922 -15.49 23.39 -30.42
CA SER A 922 -16.65 23.19 -29.55
C SER A 922 -16.20 23.07 -28.09
N ASN A 923 -17.10 23.36 -27.15
CA ASN A 923 -16.87 23.11 -25.74
C ASN A 923 -17.07 21.63 -25.39
N LYS A 924 -16.63 21.21 -24.21
CA LYS A 924 -17.01 19.93 -23.60
C LYS A 924 -17.62 20.15 -22.21
N PHE A 925 -18.46 19.23 -21.78
CA PHE A 925 -19.03 19.20 -20.44
C PHE A 925 -18.69 17.87 -19.76
N HIS A 926 -18.61 17.90 -18.43
CA HIS A 926 -18.18 16.80 -17.58
C HIS A 926 -18.76 16.97 -16.18
N ILE A 927 -19.63 16.05 -15.76
CA ILE A 927 -20.43 16.21 -14.53
C ILE A 927 -20.56 14.87 -13.83
N ASN A 928 -20.40 14.85 -12.51
CA ASN A 928 -20.76 13.71 -11.68
C ASN A 928 -22.17 13.92 -11.11
N LEU A 929 -23.05 12.97 -11.39
CA LEU A 929 -24.34 12.83 -10.74
C LEU A 929 -24.26 11.69 -9.70
N PRO A 930 -25.00 11.78 -8.58
CA PRO A 930 -25.21 10.64 -7.70
C PRO A 930 -25.72 9.40 -8.45
N ALA A 931 -25.22 8.21 -8.10
CA ALA A 931 -25.63 6.97 -8.76
C ALA A 931 -26.93 6.33 -8.22
N ASP A 932 -27.51 6.90 -7.16
CA ASP A 932 -28.76 6.45 -6.54
C ASP A 932 -30.01 6.71 -7.41
N VAL A 933 -29.96 7.75 -8.24
CA VAL A 933 -31.03 8.08 -9.20
C VAL A 933 -30.47 8.04 -10.62
N HIS A 934 -30.97 7.10 -11.42
CA HIS A 934 -30.49 6.93 -12.79
C HIS A 934 -31.09 7.97 -13.75
N PRO A 935 -30.27 8.66 -14.56
CA PRO A 935 -30.75 9.48 -15.67
C PRO A 935 -31.33 8.60 -16.78
N THR A 936 -32.57 8.85 -17.18
CA THR A 936 -33.24 8.14 -18.29
C THR A 936 -33.01 8.81 -19.65
N LYS A 937 -32.79 10.12 -19.64
CA LYS A 937 -32.49 10.92 -20.83
C LYS A 937 -31.70 12.16 -20.47
N VAL A 938 -30.72 12.49 -21.31
CA VAL A 938 -29.92 13.71 -21.21
C VAL A 938 -30.04 14.48 -22.51
N THR A 939 -30.48 15.73 -22.42
CA THR A 939 -30.64 16.65 -23.55
C THR A 939 -29.72 17.83 -23.35
N ILE A 940 -29.03 18.24 -24.41
CA ILE A 940 -28.32 19.52 -24.44
C ILE A 940 -29.07 20.50 -25.33
N SER A 941 -29.41 21.65 -24.77
CA SER A 941 -30.10 22.73 -25.49
C SER A 941 -29.46 24.08 -25.24
N CYS A 942 -29.63 24.98 -26.19
CA CYS A 942 -29.33 26.40 -26.04
C CYS A 942 -30.57 27.21 -26.38
N ALA A 943 -30.86 28.22 -25.58
CA ALA A 943 -31.96 29.15 -25.83
C ALA A 943 -31.39 30.51 -26.25
N SER A 944 -31.97 31.11 -27.30
CA SER A 944 -31.74 32.50 -27.66
C SER A 944 -32.45 33.45 -26.69
N SER A 945 -32.05 34.71 -26.74
CA SER A 945 -32.75 35.85 -26.12
C SER A 945 -34.23 35.94 -26.50
N SER A 946 -34.59 35.58 -27.74
CA SER A 946 -35.97 35.54 -28.21
C SER A 946 -36.80 34.36 -27.65
N GLY A 947 -36.21 33.52 -26.81
CA GLY A 947 -36.85 32.33 -26.23
C GLY A 947 -36.94 31.15 -27.20
N VAL A 948 -36.26 31.22 -28.35
CA VAL A 948 -36.18 30.09 -29.29
C VAL A 948 -35.15 29.10 -28.76
N GLU A 949 -35.62 27.90 -28.42
CA GLU A 949 -34.77 26.81 -27.95
C GLU A 949 -34.27 25.96 -29.13
N SER A 950 -32.96 25.77 -29.21
CA SER A 950 -32.27 24.83 -30.09
C SER A 950 -31.80 23.61 -29.28
N VAL A 951 -32.34 22.43 -29.60
CA VAL A 951 -31.84 21.16 -29.05
C VAL A 951 -30.63 20.75 -29.89
N LEU A 952 -29.45 20.73 -29.28
CA LEU A 952 -28.21 20.40 -29.97
C LEU A 952 -27.97 18.89 -30.09
N ASP A 953 -28.34 18.14 -29.04
CA ASP A 953 -28.35 16.67 -29.03
C ASP A 953 -29.25 16.16 -27.90
N SER A 954 -29.77 14.95 -28.05
CA SER A 954 -30.61 14.30 -27.06
C SER A 954 -30.35 12.79 -27.06
N GLN A 955 -29.94 12.26 -25.92
CA GLN A 955 -29.57 10.86 -25.79
C GLN A 955 -30.41 10.18 -24.72
N ASN A 956 -31.12 9.11 -25.10
CA ASN A 956 -31.69 8.18 -24.13
C ASN A 956 -30.55 7.40 -23.46
N THR A 957 -30.62 7.25 -22.15
CA THR A 957 -29.56 6.66 -21.36
C THR A 957 -30.09 5.39 -20.72
N PRO A 958 -30.06 4.23 -21.42
CA PRO A 958 -30.39 2.97 -20.76
C PRO A 958 -29.33 2.63 -19.70
N ARG A 959 -29.74 2.00 -18.61
CA ARG A 959 -28.82 1.51 -17.57
C ARG A 959 -27.81 0.53 -18.20
N ASN A 960 -26.52 0.74 -17.95
CA ASN A 960 -25.47 -0.15 -18.39
C ASN A 960 -25.40 -1.36 -17.43
N PRO A 961 -25.66 -2.60 -17.87
CA PRO A 961 -25.59 -3.78 -17.00
C PRO A 961 -24.19 -4.04 -16.42
N ALA A 962 -23.14 -3.45 -17.00
CA ALA A 962 -21.79 -3.51 -16.42
C ALA A 962 -21.69 -2.73 -15.10
N ALA A 963 -22.56 -1.75 -14.85
CA ALA A 963 -22.60 -1.01 -13.59
C ALA A 963 -22.89 -1.93 -12.39
N ASP A 964 -23.72 -2.96 -12.60
CA ASP A 964 -24.06 -3.94 -11.55
C ASP A 964 -22.87 -4.87 -11.20
N LYS A 965 -21.79 -4.83 -12.00
CA LYS A 965 -20.55 -5.60 -11.79
C LYS A 965 -19.44 -4.78 -11.15
N LEU A 966 -19.60 -3.47 -10.99
CA LEU A 966 -18.62 -2.64 -10.29
C LEU A 966 -18.55 -3.11 -8.84
N VAL A 967 -17.39 -3.60 -8.45
CA VAL A 967 -17.07 -3.84 -7.04
C VAL A 967 -16.78 -2.50 -6.36
N GLY A 968 -16.91 -2.40 -5.04
CA GLY A 968 -16.56 -1.18 -4.31
C GLY A 968 -15.09 -0.76 -4.55
N PRO A 969 -14.73 0.51 -4.30
CA PRO A 969 -13.36 0.97 -4.47
C PRO A 969 -12.42 0.24 -3.50
N VAL A 970 -11.18 -0.01 -3.95
CA VAL A 970 -10.12 -0.54 -3.09
C VAL A 970 -9.45 0.65 -2.41
N ILE A 971 -9.56 0.72 -1.08
CA ILE A 971 -8.94 1.76 -0.26
C ILE A 971 -7.88 1.10 0.63
N ILE A 972 -6.67 1.63 0.61
CA ILE A 972 -5.49 1.09 1.31
C ILE A 972 -4.82 2.20 2.12
N GLY A 973 -4.36 1.84 3.32
CA GLY A 973 -3.65 2.73 4.25
C GLY A 973 -4.56 3.42 5.26
N GLN A 974 -3.96 4.08 6.24
CA GLN A 974 -4.65 4.66 7.41
C GLN A 974 -5.55 3.62 8.10
N GLU A 975 -6.77 3.99 8.47
CA GLU A 975 -7.74 3.10 9.12
C GLU A 975 -8.15 1.88 8.28
N HIS A 976 -7.97 1.92 6.95
CA HIS A 976 -8.31 0.80 6.06
C HIS A 976 -7.24 -0.29 6.02
N GLY A 977 -6.01 0.02 6.46
CA GLY A 977 -4.88 -0.91 6.41
C GLY A 977 -4.75 -1.61 5.04
N TYR A 978 -4.84 -2.93 5.05
CA TYR A 978 -4.85 -3.79 3.86
C TYR A 978 -6.12 -4.64 3.73
N GLU A 979 -7.21 -4.24 4.38
CA GLU A 979 -8.46 -5.02 4.49
C GLU A 979 -9.01 -5.48 3.14
N ALA A 980 -8.86 -4.67 2.10
CA ALA A 980 -9.35 -4.99 0.75
C ALA A 980 -8.75 -6.28 0.16
N LEU A 981 -7.54 -6.67 0.59
CA LEU A 981 -6.85 -7.89 0.14
C LEU A 981 -7.02 -9.05 1.14
N GLU A 982 -7.54 -8.80 2.34
CA GLU A 982 -7.76 -9.86 3.32
C GLU A 982 -8.82 -10.86 2.83
N SER A 983 -8.63 -12.12 3.20
CA SER A 983 -9.49 -13.23 2.83
C SER A 983 -9.89 -14.01 4.06
N GLY A 984 -11.17 -14.39 4.13
CA GLY A 984 -11.67 -15.31 5.16
C GLY A 984 -11.37 -16.77 4.84
N LEU A 985 -10.75 -17.08 3.69
CA LEU A 985 -10.42 -18.45 3.31
C LEU A 985 -9.31 -19.00 4.20
N PRO A 986 -9.43 -20.26 4.68
CA PRO A 986 -8.33 -20.95 5.36
C PRO A 986 -7.09 -21.03 4.45
N SER A 987 -5.89 -21.06 5.03
CA SER A 987 -4.66 -21.26 4.24
C SER A 987 -4.50 -22.72 3.81
N GLY A 988 -4.18 -22.93 2.54
CA GLY A 988 -3.93 -24.27 2.00
C GLY A 988 -5.19 -25.11 1.84
N TRP A 989 -5.06 -26.42 2.11
CA TRP A 989 -6.15 -27.38 1.95
C TRP A 989 -7.11 -27.32 3.14
N PHE A 990 -8.41 -27.25 2.88
CA PHE A 990 -9.43 -27.22 3.92
C PHE A 990 -10.66 -28.05 3.55
N ALA A 991 -11.24 -28.73 4.54
CA ALA A 991 -12.42 -29.57 4.34
C ALA A 991 -13.64 -28.74 3.93
N HIS A 992 -14.45 -29.28 3.02
CA HIS A 992 -15.77 -28.73 2.73
C HIS A 992 -16.65 -28.79 3.99
N THR A 993 -17.48 -27.77 4.18
CA THR A 993 -18.48 -27.71 5.26
C THR A 993 -19.82 -27.28 4.67
N GLU A 994 -20.93 -27.63 5.34
CA GLU A 994 -22.29 -27.25 4.92
C GLU A 994 -22.52 -25.73 4.81
N HIS A 995 -21.63 -24.91 5.41
CA HIS A 995 -21.69 -23.45 5.37
C HIS A 995 -20.81 -22.85 4.27
N PHE A 996 -19.97 -23.66 3.62
CA PHE A 996 -19.06 -23.18 2.58
C PHE A 996 -19.69 -23.32 1.21
N ASP A 997 -20.04 -22.18 0.62
CA ASP A 997 -20.51 -22.09 -0.77
C ASP A 997 -19.59 -21.13 -1.55
N PRO A 998 -18.88 -21.59 -2.60
CA PRO A 998 -18.04 -20.73 -3.41
C PRO A 998 -18.83 -19.59 -4.10
N GLU A 999 -20.15 -19.70 -4.29
CA GLU A 999 -20.95 -18.62 -4.85
C GLU A 999 -21.00 -17.39 -3.93
N MET A 1000 -20.94 -17.60 -2.61
CA MET A 1000 -20.95 -16.54 -1.58
C MET A 1000 -19.61 -15.81 -1.43
N LEU A 1001 -18.52 -16.34 -2.02
CA LEU A 1001 -17.20 -15.72 -1.94
C LEU A 1001 -17.15 -14.39 -2.72
N THR A 1002 -16.34 -13.46 -2.19
CA THR A 1002 -16.00 -12.23 -2.92
C THR A 1002 -15.27 -12.54 -4.21
N VAL A 1003 -15.26 -11.59 -5.15
CA VAL A 1003 -14.51 -11.74 -6.42
C VAL A 1003 -13.04 -12.04 -6.16
N ASN A 1004 -12.42 -11.38 -5.16
CA ASN A 1004 -11.03 -11.61 -4.77
C ASN A 1004 -10.80 -13.05 -4.28
N GLU A 1005 -11.63 -13.53 -3.34
CA GLU A 1005 -11.53 -14.88 -2.77
C GLU A 1005 -11.69 -15.98 -3.82
N LYS A 1006 -12.57 -15.78 -4.80
CA LYS A 1006 -12.71 -16.70 -5.94
C LYS A 1006 -11.42 -16.85 -6.73
N THR A 1007 -10.58 -15.81 -6.80
CA THR A 1007 -9.26 -15.89 -7.48
C THR A 1007 -8.19 -16.62 -6.66
N LEU A 1008 -8.40 -16.72 -5.34
CA LEU A 1008 -7.51 -17.40 -4.39
C LEU A 1008 -7.81 -18.90 -4.30
N LEU A 1009 -9.02 -19.34 -4.64
CA LEU A 1009 -9.30 -20.76 -4.80
C LEU A 1009 -8.57 -21.33 -6.02
N ALA A 1010 -7.85 -22.44 -5.81
CA ALA A 1010 -7.13 -23.10 -6.88
C ALA A 1010 -8.09 -23.71 -7.91
N THR A 1011 -7.76 -23.57 -9.19
CA THR A 1011 -8.53 -24.14 -10.30
C THR A 1011 -7.67 -25.07 -11.14
N VAL A 1012 -8.33 -26.08 -11.72
CA VAL A 1012 -7.72 -27.05 -12.65
C VAL A 1012 -8.39 -26.91 -14.02
N PRO A 1013 -7.62 -26.84 -15.11
CA PRO A 1013 -8.20 -26.74 -16.45
C PRO A 1013 -8.87 -28.07 -16.82
N VAL A 1014 -10.15 -28.02 -17.18
CA VAL A 1014 -10.94 -29.11 -17.74
C VAL A 1014 -11.39 -28.68 -19.14
N ILE A 1015 -11.79 -29.60 -20.03
CA ILE A 1015 -12.10 -29.29 -21.42
C ILE A 1015 -13.11 -28.12 -21.51
N TYR A 1016 -12.64 -26.95 -22.00
CA TYR A 1016 -13.35 -25.67 -22.11
C TYR A 1016 -13.69 -24.93 -20.80
N ASP A 1017 -13.22 -25.38 -19.63
CA ASP A 1017 -13.53 -24.76 -18.33
C ASP A 1017 -12.34 -24.79 -17.32
N ASN A 1018 -12.46 -24.10 -16.18
CA ASN A 1018 -11.48 -24.11 -15.08
C ASN A 1018 -12.18 -24.27 -13.71
N PRO A 1019 -12.80 -25.42 -13.43
CA PRO A 1019 -13.45 -25.67 -12.15
C PRO A 1019 -12.45 -25.65 -10.98
N TYR A 1020 -12.98 -25.50 -9.77
CA TYR A 1020 -12.19 -25.53 -8.54
C TYR A 1020 -11.53 -26.90 -8.34
N LEU A 1021 -10.26 -26.87 -7.95
CA LEU A 1021 -9.50 -28.05 -7.58
C LEU A 1021 -9.99 -28.60 -6.24
N CYS A 1022 -10.07 -29.91 -6.15
CA CYS A 1022 -10.35 -30.61 -4.89
C CYS A 1022 -9.46 -31.83 -4.71
N ARG A 1023 -9.36 -32.30 -3.46
CA ARG A 1023 -8.78 -33.60 -3.12
C ARG A 1023 -9.66 -34.34 -2.12
N PHE A 1024 -9.54 -35.66 -2.07
CA PHE A 1024 -10.24 -36.50 -1.10
C PHE A 1024 -9.47 -37.80 -0.86
N SER A 1025 -9.75 -38.44 0.27
CA SER A 1025 -9.24 -39.78 0.59
C SER A 1025 -10.17 -40.86 0.07
N SER A 1026 -9.61 -41.92 -0.51
CA SER A 1026 -10.35 -43.10 -0.96
C SER A 1026 -9.58 -44.37 -0.59
N ASP A 1027 -10.29 -45.40 -0.14
CA ASP A 1027 -9.71 -46.74 0.02
C ASP A 1027 -9.57 -47.39 -1.37
N ILE A 1028 -8.34 -47.78 -1.70
CA ILE A 1028 -7.98 -48.49 -2.92
C ILE A 1028 -7.18 -49.72 -2.50
N ASN A 1029 -7.77 -50.90 -2.67
CA ASN A 1029 -7.18 -52.19 -2.28
C ASN A 1029 -6.76 -52.26 -0.80
N GLY A 1030 -7.53 -51.66 0.12
CA GLY A 1030 -7.25 -51.67 1.56
C GLY A 1030 -6.18 -50.65 2.01
N VAL A 1031 -5.81 -49.70 1.14
CA VAL A 1031 -4.90 -48.61 1.45
C VAL A 1031 -5.60 -47.28 1.17
N GLU A 1032 -5.60 -46.39 2.16
CA GLU A 1032 -6.12 -45.04 1.98
C GLU A 1032 -5.18 -44.21 1.10
N LYS A 1033 -5.76 -43.58 0.06
CA LYS A 1033 -5.03 -42.82 -0.94
C LYS A 1033 -5.67 -41.45 -1.14
N THR A 1034 -4.85 -40.41 -1.24
CA THR A 1034 -5.29 -39.06 -1.60
C THR A 1034 -5.38 -38.93 -3.12
N LEU A 1035 -6.57 -38.63 -3.61
CA LEU A 1035 -6.87 -38.43 -5.03
C LEU A 1035 -7.18 -36.96 -5.31
N PHE A 1036 -6.95 -36.54 -6.55
CA PHE A 1036 -7.17 -35.16 -6.99
C PHE A 1036 -8.20 -35.12 -8.12
N GLY A 1037 -9.13 -34.17 -8.03
CA GLY A 1037 -10.19 -33.97 -9.01
C GLY A 1037 -10.55 -32.51 -9.15
N TYR A 1038 -11.72 -32.24 -9.70
CA TYR A 1038 -12.35 -30.94 -9.71
C TYR A 1038 -13.75 -31.01 -9.10
N VAL A 1039 -14.24 -29.89 -8.59
CA VAL A 1039 -15.55 -29.82 -7.96
C VAL A 1039 -16.63 -29.70 -9.02
N GLU A 1040 -17.62 -30.59 -8.96
CA GLU A 1040 -18.88 -30.52 -9.69
C GLU A 1040 -20.01 -30.14 -8.71
N ALA A 1041 -20.87 -29.20 -9.12
CA ALA A 1041 -21.98 -28.71 -8.32
C ALA A 1041 -23.31 -29.29 -8.85
N PHE A 1042 -24.11 -29.88 -7.97
CA PHE A 1042 -25.40 -30.50 -8.31
C PHE A 1042 -26.61 -29.62 -7.94
N GLY A 1043 -26.37 -28.45 -7.35
CA GLY A 1043 -27.39 -27.55 -6.81
C GLY A 1043 -27.72 -27.84 -5.34
N ASN A 1044 -28.44 -26.92 -4.67
CA ASN A 1044 -28.83 -27.01 -3.26
C ASN A 1044 -27.69 -27.19 -2.24
N GLY A 1045 -26.46 -26.78 -2.59
CA GLY A 1045 -25.29 -26.95 -1.72
C GLY A 1045 -24.64 -28.34 -1.80
N ASP A 1046 -25.04 -29.19 -2.74
CA ASP A 1046 -24.40 -30.48 -2.98
C ASP A 1046 -23.24 -30.35 -3.99
N PHE A 1047 -22.05 -30.69 -3.53
CA PHE A 1047 -20.81 -30.68 -4.29
C PHE A 1047 -20.13 -32.06 -4.25
N GLN A 1048 -19.44 -32.43 -5.33
CA GLN A 1048 -18.64 -33.65 -5.39
C GLN A 1048 -17.29 -33.38 -6.03
N CYS A 1049 -16.23 -33.99 -5.50
CA CYS A 1049 -14.95 -34.01 -6.16
C CYS A 1049 -14.90 -35.15 -7.18
N THR A 1050 -14.67 -34.85 -8.45
CA THR A 1050 -14.70 -35.83 -9.55
C THR A 1050 -13.51 -35.70 -10.51
N GLY A 1051 -13.15 -36.80 -11.16
CA GLY A 1051 -12.22 -36.87 -12.28
C GLY A 1051 -12.89 -36.73 -13.64
N GLY A 1052 -14.23 -36.55 -13.67
CA GLY A 1052 -15.02 -36.49 -14.89
C GLY A 1052 -15.09 -37.83 -15.63
N SER A 1053 -15.45 -37.80 -16.91
CA SER A 1053 -15.61 -39.02 -17.73
C SER A 1053 -14.31 -39.66 -18.18
N GLU A 1054 -13.17 -38.98 -18.00
CA GLU A 1054 -11.89 -39.40 -18.59
C GLU A 1054 -10.90 -40.00 -17.59
N ILE A 1055 -11.17 -39.89 -16.29
CA ILE A 1055 -10.26 -40.35 -15.24
C ILE A 1055 -10.98 -41.39 -14.38
N THR A 1056 -10.40 -42.59 -14.31
CA THR A 1056 -10.94 -43.73 -13.57
C THR A 1056 -9.94 -44.28 -12.58
N ILE A 1057 -10.44 -45.07 -11.62
CA ILE A 1057 -9.65 -45.80 -10.64
C ILE A 1057 -9.75 -47.30 -10.99
N GLU A 1058 -8.60 -47.97 -11.09
CA GLU A 1058 -8.50 -49.41 -11.32
C GLU A 1058 -8.20 -50.13 -10.00
N ASP A 1059 -9.24 -50.71 -9.40
CA ASP A 1059 -9.15 -51.55 -8.20
C ASP A 1059 -8.93 -53.03 -8.59
N SER A 1060 -8.52 -53.87 -7.65
CA SER A 1060 -8.24 -55.30 -7.88
C SER A 1060 -9.43 -56.11 -8.44
N GLU A 1061 -10.65 -55.61 -8.31
CA GLU A 1061 -11.89 -56.28 -8.74
C GLU A 1061 -12.68 -55.53 -9.83
N SER A 1062 -12.47 -54.23 -10.04
CA SER A 1062 -13.25 -53.42 -11.00
C SER A 1062 -12.61 -52.07 -11.35
N THR A 1063 -13.06 -51.46 -12.45
CA THR A 1063 -12.78 -50.06 -12.78
C THR A 1063 -13.98 -49.19 -12.40
N ARG A 1064 -13.76 -48.11 -11.64
CA ARG A 1064 -14.80 -47.15 -11.23
C ARG A 1064 -14.41 -45.70 -11.55
N SER A 1065 -15.38 -44.79 -11.54
CA SER A 1065 -15.13 -43.35 -11.67
C SER A 1065 -14.32 -42.81 -10.48
N LEU A 1066 -13.48 -41.80 -10.74
CA LEU A 1066 -12.83 -41.04 -9.67
C LEU A 1066 -13.84 -40.04 -9.09
N GLU A 1067 -14.47 -40.39 -7.98
CA GLU A 1067 -15.55 -39.61 -7.37
C GLU A 1067 -15.48 -39.70 -5.83
N SER A 1068 -15.63 -38.57 -5.13
CA SER A 1068 -15.78 -38.54 -3.67
C SER A 1068 -17.21 -38.85 -3.26
N SER A 1069 -17.44 -39.11 -1.97
CA SER A 1069 -18.79 -38.95 -1.41
C SER A 1069 -19.22 -37.47 -1.50
N MET A 1070 -20.54 -37.22 -1.58
CA MET A 1070 -21.08 -35.86 -1.58
C MET A 1070 -20.58 -35.08 -0.38
N ASN A 1071 -20.11 -33.85 -0.62
CA ASN A 1071 -19.65 -32.91 0.39
C ASN A 1071 -18.50 -33.42 1.28
N GLN A 1072 -17.84 -34.52 0.91
CA GLN A 1072 -16.70 -35.10 1.63
C GLN A 1072 -15.42 -35.01 0.79
N PHE A 1073 -14.88 -33.81 0.71
CA PHE A 1073 -13.60 -33.50 0.04
C PHE A 1073 -13.00 -32.22 0.63
N GLU A 1074 -11.78 -31.89 0.23
CA GLU A 1074 -11.09 -30.66 0.59
C GLU A 1074 -10.94 -29.73 -0.63
N TRP A 1075 -11.08 -28.44 -0.37
CA TRP A 1075 -10.77 -27.33 -1.29
C TRP A 1075 -9.33 -26.90 -1.10
N LEU A 1076 -8.78 -26.18 -2.08
CA LEU A 1076 -7.47 -25.54 -1.95
C LEU A 1076 -7.59 -24.02 -2.06
N SER A 1077 -7.29 -23.32 -0.98
CA SER A 1077 -6.99 -21.90 -0.98
C SER A 1077 -5.49 -21.69 -1.23
N LEU A 1078 -5.18 -20.78 -2.15
CA LEU A 1078 -3.81 -20.33 -2.40
C LEU A 1078 -3.42 -19.16 -1.50
N SER A 1079 -4.28 -18.70 -0.60
CA SER A 1079 -3.97 -17.59 0.32
C SER A 1079 -3.11 -18.07 1.47
N ASP A 1080 -1.80 -17.82 1.39
CA ASP A 1080 -0.87 -18.13 2.48
C ASP A 1080 0.28 -17.11 2.47
N ARG A 1081 0.16 -16.13 3.37
CA ARG A 1081 1.11 -15.02 3.51
C ARG A 1081 2.51 -15.51 3.88
N GLU A 1082 2.61 -16.50 4.77
CA GLU A 1082 3.90 -16.99 5.28
C GLU A 1082 4.65 -17.74 4.20
N HIS A 1083 3.92 -18.54 3.42
CA HIS A 1083 4.45 -19.39 2.37
C HIS A 1083 4.31 -18.82 0.96
N VAL A 1084 4.04 -17.51 0.80
CA VAL A 1084 3.89 -16.87 -0.51
C VAL A 1084 5.01 -17.25 -1.47
N GLY A 1085 4.65 -17.67 -2.69
CA GLY A 1085 5.59 -18.15 -3.71
C GLY A 1085 6.10 -19.58 -3.53
N ASN A 1086 5.92 -20.21 -2.36
CA ASN A 1086 6.26 -21.61 -2.15
C ASN A 1086 5.30 -22.51 -2.94
N THR A 1087 5.82 -23.64 -3.41
CA THR A 1087 4.99 -24.66 -4.06
C THR A 1087 4.06 -25.31 -3.04
N VAL A 1088 2.78 -25.44 -3.39
CA VAL A 1088 1.79 -26.12 -2.57
C VAL A 1088 2.13 -27.61 -2.47
N LYS A 1089 2.13 -28.15 -1.25
CA LYS A 1089 2.28 -29.59 -1.01
C LYS A 1089 1.02 -30.33 -1.44
N ALA A 1090 1.19 -31.45 -2.14
CA ALA A 1090 0.06 -32.28 -2.58
C ALA A 1090 -0.60 -33.02 -1.40
N LYS A 1091 0.21 -33.50 -0.46
CA LYS A 1091 -0.21 -34.21 0.75
C LYS A 1091 0.47 -33.58 1.97
N LEU A 1092 -0.19 -33.62 3.14
CA LEU A 1092 0.32 -32.98 4.36
C LEU A 1092 1.66 -33.60 4.80
N ASP A 1093 1.75 -34.93 4.78
CA ASP A 1093 2.91 -35.70 5.24
C ASP A 1093 3.94 -36.00 4.13
N SER A 1094 3.97 -35.19 3.07
CA SER A 1094 4.85 -35.40 1.93
C SER A 1094 5.38 -34.09 1.35
N ASP A 1095 6.63 -34.11 0.88
CA ASP A 1095 7.21 -32.99 0.11
C ASP A 1095 6.87 -33.05 -1.38
N ALA A 1096 6.00 -33.98 -1.79
CA ALA A 1096 5.51 -34.08 -3.15
C ALA A 1096 4.75 -32.79 -3.54
N LYS A 1097 5.23 -32.13 -4.59
CA LYS A 1097 4.72 -30.84 -5.08
C LYS A 1097 3.43 -31.02 -5.87
N LEU A 1098 2.41 -30.23 -5.59
CA LEU A 1098 1.14 -30.24 -6.32
C LEU A 1098 1.31 -29.71 -7.75
N CYS A 1099 0.74 -30.41 -8.72
CA CYS A 1099 0.86 -30.06 -10.14
C CYS A 1099 -0.47 -30.16 -10.89
N LYS A 1100 -0.59 -29.41 -11.99
CA LYS A 1100 -1.71 -29.48 -12.95
C LYS A 1100 -1.26 -29.47 -14.39
N ARG A 1101 -2.07 -30.06 -15.26
CA ARG A 1101 -1.92 -29.96 -16.72
C ARG A 1101 -2.07 -28.52 -17.21
N ASN A 1102 -1.37 -28.17 -18.28
CA ASN A 1102 -1.52 -26.86 -18.92
C ASN A 1102 -2.84 -26.78 -19.70
N LYS A 1103 -3.44 -25.57 -19.80
CA LYS A 1103 -4.75 -25.33 -20.45
C LYS A 1103 -4.84 -25.82 -21.91
N ASN A 1104 -3.72 -25.89 -22.62
CA ASN A 1104 -3.66 -26.33 -24.03
C ASN A 1104 -3.33 -27.84 -24.19
N ALA A 1105 -3.31 -28.60 -23.10
CA ALA A 1105 -3.06 -30.04 -23.15
C ALA A 1105 -4.32 -30.80 -23.59
N THR A 1106 -4.13 -31.88 -24.36
CA THR A 1106 -5.20 -32.83 -24.74
C THR A 1106 -5.81 -33.55 -23.54
N PHE A 1107 -5.10 -33.59 -22.41
CA PHE A 1107 -5.46 -34.29 -21.19
C PHE A 1107 -5.49 -33.32 -20.01
N TYR A 1108 -6.49 -33.45 -19.14
CA TYR A 1108 -6.69 -32.60 -17.96
C TYR A 1108 -6.41 -33.32 -16.63
N GLY A 1109 -6.44 -32.55 -15.55
CA GLY A 1109 -6.36 -33.03 -14.18
C GLY A 1109 -5.18 -32.44 -13.39
N ALA A 1110 -5.17 -32.79 -12.11
CA ALA A 1110 -4.13 -32.45 -11.16
C ALA A 1110 -3.56 -33.71 -10.52
N GLY A 1111 -2.41 -33.57 -9.88
CA GLY A 1111 -1.72 -34.64 -9.18
C GLY A 1111 -0.50 -34.10 -8.45
N PHE A 1112 0.51 -34.93 -8.28
CA PHE A 1112 1.76 -34.57 -7.62
C PHE A 1112 2.98 -34.89 -8.49
N VAL A 1113 4.07 -34.15 -8.26
CA VAL A 1113 5.36 -34.44 -8.90
C VAL A 1113 5.99 -35.63 -8.19
N ASN A 1114 6.14 -36.74 -8.91
CA ASN A 1114 6.77 -37.96 -8.39
C ASN A 1114 8.30 -37.92 -8.48
N ASP A 1115 8.98 -38.95 -7.96
CA ASP A 1115 10.45 -39.07 -7.95
C ASP A 1115 11.10 -39.06 -9.35
N LYS A 1116 10.30 -39.30 -10.41
CA LYS A 1116 10.73 -39.24 -11.81
C LYS A 1116 10.54 -37.86 -12.44
N GLY A 1117 10.14 -36.86 -11.66
CA GLY A 1117 9.82 -35.51 -12.13
C GLY A 1117 8.57 -35.42 -12.99
N GLN A 1118 7.68 -36.41 -12.93
CA GLN A 1118 6.44 -36.44 -13.71
C GLN A 1118 5.28 -35.92 -12.85
N CYS A 1119 4.36 -35.17 -13.44
CA CYS A 1119 3.07 -34.89 -12.82
C CYS A 1119 2.18 -36.12 -12.94
N ALA A 1120 1.89 -36.78 -11.82
CA ALA A 1120 1.20 -38.06 -11.77
C ALA A 1120 0.16 -38.11 -10.63
N GLN A 1121 -0.77 -39.06 -10.72
CA GLN A 1121 -1.62 -39.47 -9.60
C GLN A 1121 -1.15 -40.84 -9.08
N GLU A 1122 -1.92 -41.41 -8.14
CA GLU A 1122 -1.69 -42.77 -7.66
C GLU A 1122 -1.63 -43.79 -8.81
N GLN A 1123 -0.90 -44.88 -8.60
CA GLN A 1123 -0.62 -45.86 -9.65
C GLN A 1123 -1.85 -46.60 -10.15
N GLU A 1124 -2.98 -46.50 -9.45
CA GLU A 1124 -4.28 -47.08 -9.78
C GLU A 1124 -5.15 -46.12 -10.61
N VAL A 1125 -4.77 -44.84 -10.71
CA VAL A 1125 -5.51 -43.86 -11.51
C VAL A 1125 -5.14 -43.99 -12.99
N ARG A 1126 -6.17 -44.13 -13.83
CA ARG A 1126 -6.08 -44.35 -15.27
C ARG A 1126 -6.80 -43.25 -16.03
N TRP A 1127 -6.38 -43.05 -17.27
CA TRP A 1127 -7.17 -42.35 -18.28
C TRP A 1127 -8.16 -43.32 -18.96
N SER A 1128 -9.18 -42.77 -19.62
CA SER A 1128 -10.17 -43.54 -20.41
C SER A 1128 -9.55 -44.43 -21.50
N ASN A 1129 -8.29 -44.15 -21.90
CA ASN A 1129 -7.52 -44.96 -22.82
C ASN A 1129 -6.72 -46.12 -22.17
N GLY A 1130 -6.88 -46.33 -20.86
CA GLY A 1130 -6.25 -47.41 -20.09
C GLY A 1130 -4.80 -47.14 -19.65
N ASN A 1131 -4.22 -45.97 -19.95
CA ASN A 1131 -2.87 -45.61 -19.50
C ASN A 1131 -2.90 -44.96 -18.11
N HIS A 1132 -1.79 -45.05 -17.36
CA HIS A 1132 -1.61 -44.32 -16.11
C HIS A 1132 -1.73 -42.80 -16.31
N TRP A 1133 -2.34 -42.10 -15.36
CA TRP A 1133 -2.31 -40.64 -15.32
C TRP A 1133 -0.92 -40.16 -14.87
N ALA A 1134 0.00 -40.01 -15.82
CA ALA A 1134 1.38 -39.55 -15.56
C ALA A 1134 1.97 -38.81 -16.77
N PHE A 1135 2.55 -37.63 -16.53
CA PHE A 1135 3.02 -36.75 -17.60
C PHE A 1135 4.41 -36.17 -17.29
N SER A 1136 5.36 -36.38 -18.20
CA SER A 1136 6.73 -35.86 -18.09
C SER A 1136 6.90 -34.41 -18.58
N SER A 1137 5.90 -33.83 -19.25
CA SER A 1137 5.95 -32.47 -19.80
C SER A 1137 4.56 -31.84 -19.83
N SER A 1138 4.46 -30.53 -20.08
CA SER A 1138 3.20 -29.78 -20.22
C SER A 1138 2.34 -29.71 -18.94
N PHE A 1139 3.00 -29.57 -17.79
CA PHE A 1139 2.36 -29.30 -16.50
C PHE A 1139 3.01 -28.10 -15.81
N THR A 1140 2.30 -27.52 -14.85
CA THR A 1140 2.77 -26.46 -13.95
C THR A 1140 2.51 -26.84 -12.50
N GLN A 1141 3.15 -26.17 -11.56
CA GLN A 1141 2.95 -26.37 -10.12
C GLN A 1141 2.10 -25.23 -9.55
N TYR A 1142 1.36 -25.51 -8.48
CA TYR A 1142 0.64 -24.47 -7.75
C TYR A 1142 1.56 -23.80 -6.75
N THR A 1143 1.45 -22.49 -6.62
CA THR A 1143 2.17 -21.70 -5.62
C THR A 1143 1.19 -20.89 -4.79
N TYR A 1144 1.49 -20.72 -3.51
CA TYR A 1144 0.76 -19.79 -2.67
C TYR A 1144 0.94 -18.34 -3.15
N ARG A 1145 -0.07 -17.52 -2.87
CA ARG A 1145 -0.21 -16.13 -3.28
C ARG A 1145 -0.32 -15.21 -2.07
#